data_AF-A0A1Q5PUK4-F1
#
_entry.id   AF-A0A1Q5PUK4-F1
#
_cell.length_a   1.000
_cell.length_b   1.000
_cell.length_c   1.000
_cell.angle_alpha   90.00
_cell.angle_beta   90.00
_cell.angle_gamma   90.00
#
_symmetry.space_group_name_H-M   'P 1'
#
loop_
_entity.id
_entity.type
_entity.pdbx_description
1 polymer ?
#
loop_
_entity_poly.entity_id
_entity_poly.type
_entity_poly.pdbx_seq_one_letter_code
_entity_poly.pdbx_strand_id
1 'polypeptide(L)'
;MRRLIAFLTVTLTMPAVTALALPPSTPAAAPAGNVVDSPTPPAVVETLLPIELPSTSPADPGATLRPLAAPAQDATFAVPLTCHTCVLAATWHGDGVQSARITVPGADPYELEIEETDSGLVGTEPYFVTGAASAELQLTPIPGGQVTDANIRVIDVDDAGQVDPVPAPEQSIAPLSGTNPAADLTTAAARPVIHTRAQWGANESWNDWGVDPIRVEGAVVHHTAGTNNYSAADVPGILRGIYHYHAVTLGWGDIGYNVLVDKYGNAWQGRRGDVYTVTSQGAHALGANDETFGISLLGDHSHLTPSPAALDAIADVLAFKLQQAGVAPRGTMQLTTRLGTSTVPTILPHRHVPSNATTCPGNGFMTKWEDLLNRVETKMRGPRVPAGLHIERLAGTSRIDTAVRLSQAFAQSEGTIYLASTTTFADALAAGSAAGHERGPVLLSDPATLSELVRGELRRLRPHQVVIVGGPGSLSETVVADVRATVPQARVHRVAGPNRYATAAALSAYAFPTTPAVFLANGQTFADALAVSAVAGASGAPVLLTDGQHLDTTVRAELQRLAPQKVWIVGADAAVSPAVAAELAAVVPGAQVQRVAGPNRYATAAAVAKLMPNPSASRLVVSGQDYPDALAAAAAGAVWRAPLVLTGRDQLPPASVPPLTGATHVRIIGGPGAVSQAVAERLAGR
;
A
#
# COMPACT_ATOMS: atom_id res chain seq x y z
N MET A 1 -58.67 5.24 -14.15
CA MET A 1 -59.06 6.47 -14.86
C MET A 1 -57.99 6.78 -15.91
N ARG A 2 -58.42 7.09 -17.14
CA ARG A 2 -57.63 7.43 -18.35
C ARG A 2 -56.63 8.56 -18.06
N ARG A 3 -55.45 8.62 -18.70
CA ARG A 3 -55.23 9.16 -20.06
C ARG A 3 -53.86 8.78 -20.66
N LEU A 4 -53.78 9.02 -21.97
CA LEU A 4 -52.97 8.46 -23.06
C LEU A 4 -51.82 9.42 -23.50
N ILE A 5 -50.89 8.91 -24.35
CA ILE A 5 -50.03 9.60 -25.38
C ILE A 5 -48.69 10.20 -24.87
N ALA A 6 -47.48 10.08 -25.48
CA ALA A 6 -47.06 9.84 -26.88
C ALA A 6 -45.70 9.12 -27.01
N PHE A 7 -45.51 8.43 -28.15
CA PHE A 7 -44.23 8.02 -28.75
C PHE A 7 -43.62 9.18 -29.56
N LEU A 8 -42.28 9.32 -29.58
CA LEU A 8 -41.56 9.95 -30.69
C LEU A 8 -40.13 9.40 -30.84
N THR A 9 -39.92 8.65 -31.92
CA THR A 9 -38.62 8.31 -32.55
C THR A 9 -38.19 9.43 -33.49
N VAL A 10 -36.91 9.83 -33.48
CA VAL A 10 -36.26 10.55 -34.60
C VAL A 10 -34.80 10.11 -34.77
N THR A 11 -34.47 9.78 -36.02
CA THR A 11 -33.20 9.34 -36.61
C THR A 11 -32.35 10.49 -37.18
N LEU A 12 -31.02 10.28 -37.15
CA LEU A 12 -29.92 10.70 -38.06
C LEU A 12 -29.82 12.14 -38.64
N THR A 13 -28.60 12.73 -38.61
CA THR A 13 -27.71 12.95 -39.78
C THR A 13 -26.53 13.91 -39.46
N MET A 14 -25.34 13.62 -40.02
CA MET A 14 -24.21 14.57 -40.15
C MET A 14 -24.26 15.27 -41.52
N PRO A 15 -23.57 16.41 -41.67
CA PRO A 15 -22.70 16.56 -42.84
C PRO A 15 -21.35 17.27 -42.57
N ALA A 16 -20.47 17.16 -43.56
CA ALA A 16 -19.08 17.61 -43.60
C ALA A 16 -18.85 18.78 -44.58
N VAL A 17 -17.81 19.58 -44.29
CA VAL A 17 -16.84 20.32 -45.17
C VAL A 17 -17.33 21.26 -46.29
N THR A 18 -16.86 22.53 -46.28
CA THR A 18 -16.14 23.17 -47.42
C THR A 18 -15.43 24.48 -47.03
N ALA A 19 -14.29 24.75 -47.70
CA ALA A 19 -13.44 25.94 -47.60
C ALA A 19 -13.72 26.97 -48.72
N LEU A 20 -13.26 28.24 -48.58
CA LEU A 20 -12.71 29.06 -49.69
C LEU A 20 -12.04 30.39 -49.21
N ALA A 21 -11.23 30.99 -50.09
CA ALA A 21 -10.13 31.93 -49.83
C ALA A 21 -10.37 33.44 -50.18
N LEU A 22 -9.33 34.24 -49.88
CA LEU A 22 -8.97 35.69 -50.02
C LEU A 22 -9.49 36.53 -51.22
N PRO A 23 -9.38 37.88 -51.15
CA PRO A 23 -8.29 38.61 -51.87
C PRO A 23 -7.70 39.87 -51.14
N PRO A 24 -6.66 40.55 -51.72
CA PRO A 24 -5.67 41.41 -51.02
C PRO A 24 -5.63 42.90 -51.46
N SER A 25 -4.77 43.73 -50.81
CA SER A 25 -4.01 44.83 -51.47
C SER A 25 -3.08 45.65 -50.54
N THR A 26 -1.80 45.75 -50.91
CA THR A 26 -0.77 46.79 -50.59
C THR A 26 -0.95 48.05 -51.49
N PRO A 27 -0.33 49.27 -51.30
CA PRO A 27 1.12 49.48 -51.04
C PRO A 27 1.64 50.81 -50.37
N ALA A 28 2.98 50.84 -50.16
CA ALA A 28 3.96 51.94 -50.34
C ALA A 28 4.33 52.98 -49.22
N ALA A 29 5.63 52.90 -48.83
CA ALA A 29 6.71 53.92 -48.80
C ALA A 29 6.72 55.18 -47.87
N ALA A 30 7.89 55.42 -47.25
CA ALA A 30 8.33 56.59 -46.45
C ALA A 30 8.80 57.80 -47.32
N PRO A 31 9.05 59.03 -46.78
CA PRO A 31 10.39 59.39 -46.24
C PRO A 31 10.46 60.52 -45.15
N ALA A 32 11.70 60.93 -44.82
CA ALA A 32 12.22 61.72 -43.68
C ALA A 32 11.98 63.27 -43.64
N GLY A 33 12.28 63.90 -42.47
CA GLY A 33 12.41 65.36 -42.27
C GLY A 33 12.87 65.78 -40.85
N ASN A 34 13.58 66.91 -40.73
CA ASN A 34 14.57 67.30 -39.69
C ASN A 34 14.12 68.41 -38.68
N VAL A 35 14.60 68.32 -37.41
CA VAL A 35 15.35 69.32 -36.57
C VAL A 35 14.68 70.45 -35.69
N VAL A 36 15.25 70.62 -34.46
CA VAL A 36 15.15 71.61 -33.31
C VAL A 36 13.81 71.71 -32.54
N ASP A 37 13.68 71.72 -31.19
CA ASP A 37 14.36 72.48 -30.12
C ASP A 37 14.07 71.90 -28.68
N SER A 38 14.89 72.21 -27.66
CA SER A 38 14.72 71.80 -26.23
C SER A 38 14.23 72.98 -25.34
N PRO A 39 13.55 72.79 -24.18
CA PRO A 39 14.25 72.48 -22.91
C PRO A 39 13.52 71.54 -21.90
N THR A 40 14.32 70.91 -21.03
CA THR A 40 14.05 70.06 -19.83
C THR A 40 13.28 70.77 -18.68
N PRO A 41 12.73 70.12 -17.60
CA PRO A 41 13.34 69.06 -16.73
C PRO A 41 12.33 68.03 -16.10
N PRO A 42 12.65 67.28 -15.01
CA PRO A 42 13.64 66.20 -14.88
C PRO A 42 12.97 64.84 -14.51
N ALA A 43 13.58 63.71 -14.90
CA ALA A 43 13.32 62.42 -14.23
C ALA A 43 14.56 61.52 -14.36
N VAL A 44 15.04 61.06 -13.22
CA VAL A 44 16.13 60.11 -13.06
C VAL A 44 15.69 58.78 -13.68
N VAL A 45 16.31 58.40 -14.79
CA VAL A 45 16.26 57.05 -15.35
C VAL A 45 17.64 56.45 -15.14
N GLU A 46 17.81 55.66 -14.08
CA GLU A 46 18.93 54.71 -14.06
C GLU A 46 18.62 53.63 -15.09
N THR A 47 19.38 53.69 -16.17
CA THR A 47 19.33 52.75 -17.27
C THR A 47 20.15 51.55 -16.84
N LEU A 48 19.51 50.44 -16.47
CA LEU A 48 20.20 49.16 -16.30
C LEU A 48 20.70 48.71 -17.67
N LEU A 49 22.00 48.82 -17.90
CA LEU A 49 22.67 48.22 -19.04
C LEU A 49 22.50 46.68 -18.94
N PRO A 50 22.13 45.98 -20.02
CA PRO A 50 22.17 44.53 -20.03
C PRO A 50 23.64 44.09 -19.97
N ILE A 51 24.01 43.39 -18.91
CA ILE A 51 25.30 42.72 -18.80
C ILE A 51 25.23 41.47 -19.69
N GLU A 52 25.97 41.44 -20.79
CA GLU A 52 26.31 40.20 -21.48
C GLU A 52 27.21 39.36 -20.57
N LEU A 53 26.77 38.14 -20.25
CA LEU A 53 27.43 37.20 -19.35
C LEU A 53 28.45 36.34 -20.13
N PRO A 54 29.67 36.13 -19.62
CA PRO A 54 30.51 35.05 -20.12
C PRO A 54 29.88 33.69 -19.75
N SER A 55 29.78 32.82 -20.75
CA SER A 55 29.34 31.44 -20.60
C SER A 55 30.29 30.63 -19.73
N THR A 56 29.71 29.87 -18.79
CA THR A 56 30.27 28.70 -18.08
C THR A 56 31.62 28.90 -17.38
N SER A 57 31.60 29.06 -16.05
CA SER A 57 32.73 28.57 -15.25
C SER A 57 32.80 27.03 -15.42
N PRO A 58 33.98 26.43 -15.62
CA PRO A 58 34.11 25.00 -15.86
C PRO A 58 33.70 24.09 -14.69
N ALA A 59 33.40 24.65 -13.51
CA ALA A 59 33.29 23.89 -12.26
C ALA A 59 31.90 23.32 -11.95
N ASP A 60 30.81 23.80 -12.59
CA ASP A 60 29.44 23.35 -12.27
C ASP A 60 28.55 23.27 -13.54
N PRO A 61 28.72 22.24 -14.39
CA PRO A 61 27.94 22.07 -15.61
C PRO A 61 26.49 21.70 -15.29
N GLY A 62 25.56 22.66 -15.42
CA GLY A 62 24.13 22.48 -15.13
C GLY A 62 23.51 23.63 -14.33
N ALA A 63 24.36 24.47 -13.71
CA ALA A 63 23.95 25.68 -13.03
C ALA A 63 24.34 26.94 -13.83
N THR A 64 23.41 27.88 -14.00
CA THR A 64 23.75 29.24 -14.42
C THR A 64 24.27 30.00 -13.21
N LEU A 65 25.52 30.46 -13.29
CA LEU A 65 26.17 31.23 -12.23
C LEU A 65 25.94 32.73 -12.46
N ARG A 66 25.49 33.43 -11.41
CA ARG A 66 25.36 34.89 -11.41
C ARG A 66 26.23 35.46 -10.28
N PRO A 67 27.42 36.02 -10.60
CA PRO A 67 28.27 36.65 -9.59
C PRO A 67 27.55 37.81 -8.91
N LEU A 68 27.68 37.91 -7.59
CA LEU A 68 27.17 39.02 -6.79
C LEU A 68 28.30 40.02 -6.55
N ALA A 69 28.02 41.31 -6.72
CA ALA A 69 28.92 42.34 -6.22
C ALA A 69 28.98 42.24 -4.68
N ALA A 70 30.15 42.46 -4.09
CA ALA A 70 30.36 42.33 -2.64
C ALA A 70 29.25 43.06 -1.86
N PRO A 71 28.52 42.38 -0.95
CA PRO A 71 27.36 42.95 -0.29
C PRO A 71 27.81 44.00 0.73
N ALA A 72 27.86 45.25 0.31
CA ALA A 72 28.20 46.37 1.19
C ALA A 72 27.03 46.81 2.11
N GLN A 73 25.82 46.31 1.86
CA GLN A 73 24.56 46.49 2.63
C GLN A 73 23.46 45.59 2.04
N ASP A 74 22.36 45.34 2.78
CA ASP A 74 21.18 44.53 2.40
C ASP A 74 20.94 44.50 0.89
N ALA A 75 21.46 43.46 0.24
CA ALA A 75 21.45 43.39 -1.21
C ALA A 75 20.35 42.44 -1.65
N THR A 76 19.33 42.98 -2.30
CA THR A 76 18.28 42.22 -2.98
C THR A 76 18.63 42.07 -4.45
N PHE A 77 18.66 40.82 -4.91
CA PHE A 77 19.04 40.46 -6.26
C PHE A 77 17.85 39.88 -7.02
N ALA A 78 17.47 40.50 -8.13
CA ALA A 78 16.46 39.95 -9.03
C ALA A 78 17.05 38.81 -9.87
N VAL A 79 16.37 37.67 -9.86
CA VAL A 79 16.77 36.44 -10.55
C VAL A 79 15.73 36.10 -11.61
N PRO A 80 15.93 36.48 -12.89
CA PRO A 80 15.04 36.06 -13.95
C PRO A 80 15.21 34.56 -14.22
N LEU A 81 14.08 33.86 -14.38
CA LEU A 81 14.01 32.41 -14.55
C LEU A 81 13.52 32.07 -15.96
N THR A 82 14.25 31.17 -16.62
CA THR A 82 13.92 30.69 -17.97
C THR A 82 13.48 29.22 -17.98
N CYS A 83 13.63 28.53 -16.87
CA CYS A 83 13.25 27.14 -16.65
C CYS A 83 11.80 27.01 -16.17
N HIS A 84 11.15 25.90 -16.49
CA HIS A 84 9.82 25.60 -15.93
C HIS A 84 9.93 25.28 -14.44
N THR A 85 10.89 24.42 -14.08
CA THR A 85 11.20 24.08 -12.69
C THR A 85 12.66 24.40 -12.44
N CYS A 86 12.92 25.25 -11.46
CA CYS A 86 14.25 25.76 -11.17
C CYS A 86 14.61 25.48 -9.71
N VAL A 87 15.86 25.11 -9.44
CA VAL A 87 16.43 25.12 -8.08
C VAL A 87 17.34 26.34 -7.93
N LEU A 88 17.11 27.10 -6.86
CA LEU A 88 17.75 28.36 -6.56
C LEU A 88 18.52 28.24 -5.25
N ALA A 89 19.75 28.75 -5.24
CA ALA A 89 20.54 28.83 -4.03
C ALA A 89 21.56 29.95 -4.12
N ALA A 90 22.11 30.35 -2.97
CA ALA A 90 23.22 31.28 -2.88
C ALA A 90 24.45 30.57 -2.32
N THR A 91 25.64 30.91 -2.82
CA THR A 91 26.91 30.38 -2.31
C THR A 91 27.95 31.47 -2.15
N TRP A 92 28.80 31.41 -1.12
CA TRP A 92 29.88 32.36 -0.87
C TRP A 92 31.00 31.71 -0.02
N HIS A 93 32.11 32.42 0.17
CA HIS A 93 33.13 32.07 1.17
C HIS A 93 33.17 33.13 2.27
N GLY A 94 33.41 32.67 3.50
CA GLY A 94 33.52 33.52 4.69
C GLY A 94 32.25 33.51 5.57
N ASP A 95 32.35 34.22 6.70
CA ASP A 95 31.34 34.25 7.77
C ASP A 95 30.36 35.43 7.67
N GLY A 96 30.46 36.24 6.61
CA GLY A 96 29.82 37.55 6.57
C GLY A 96 28.33 37.59 6.19
N VAL A 97 27.61 36.48 6.19
CA VAL A 97 26.16 36.45 5.88
C VAL A 97 25.39 35.96 7.11
N GLN A 98 24.46 36.79 7.59
CA GLN A 98 23.61 36.53 8.74
C GLN A 98 22.37 35.70 8.39
N SER A 99 21.71 36.06 7.29
CA SER A 99 20.51 35.39 6.80
C SER A 99 20.40 35.52 5.29
N ALA A 100 19.67 34.59 4.69
CA ALA A 100 19.33 34.60 3.28
C ALA A 100 17.81 34.41 3.15
N ARG A 101 17.15 35.30 2.41
CA ARG A 101 15.70 35.23 2.18
C ARG A 101 15.43 35.17 0.69
N ILE A 102 14.49 34.32 0.29
CA ILE A 102 13.99 34.28 -1.07
C ILE A 102 12.52 34.71 -1.13
N THR A 103 12.18 35.50 -2.13
CA THR A 103 10.81 35.94 -2.43
C THR A 103 10.47 35.58 -3.86
N VAL A 104 9.36 34.87 -4.05
CA VAL A 104 8.83 34.55 -5.38
C VAL A 104 7.49 35.27 -5.55
N PRO A 105 7.21 35.91 -6.69
CA PRO A 105 5.93 36.56 -6.92
C PRO A 105 4.75 35.61 -6.68
N GLY A 106 3.84 36.01 -5.78
CA GLY A 106 2.66 35.22 -5.43
C GLY A 106 2.88 34.15 -4.36
N ALA A 107 4.07 34.08 -3.74
CA ALA A 107 4.37 33.26 -2.57
C ALA A 107 4.81 34.14 -1.39
N ASP A 108 4.67 33.61 -0.17
CA ASP A 108 5.21 34.25 1.02
C ASP A 108 6.75 34.20 0.99
N PRO A 109 7.46 35.24 1.50
CA PRO A 109 8.91 35.20 1.62
C PRO A 109 9.36 34.04 2.51
N TYR A 110 10.44 33.38 2.12
CA TYR A 110 10.99 32.21 2.80
C TYR A 110 12.43 32.50 3.25
N GLU A 111 12.74 32.24 4.52
CA GLU A 111 14.10 32.31 5.07
C GLU A 111 14.82 30.99 4.78
N LEU A 112 15.90 31.07 4.01
CA LEU A 112 16.73 29.93 3.66
C LEU A 112 17.71 29.63 4.78
N GLU A 113 17.82 28.36 5.11
CA GLU A 113 18.84 27.87 6.03
C GLU A 113 20.23 27.97 5.39
N ILE A 114 21.23 28.32 6.20
CA ILE A 114 22.63 28.45 5.76
C ILE A 114 23.34 27.13 6.05
N GLU A 115 23.96 26.56 5.03
CA GLU A 115 24.66 25.28 5.02
C GLU A 115 26.16 25.50 4.85
N GLU A 116 26.94 25.10 5.86
CA GLU A 116 28.40 25.15 5.80
C GLU A 116 28.95 23.85 5.19
N THR A 117 30.06 23.95 4.45
CA THR A 117 30.79 22.79 3.91
C THR A 117 32.20 22.73 4.49
N ASP A 118 32.79 21.53 4.51
CA ASP A 118 34.17 21.33 4.95
C ASP A 118 35.21 22.04 4.06
N SER A 119 34.82 22.43 2.85
CA SER A 119 35.68 23.14 1.89
C SER A 119 35.83 24.63 2.20
N GLY A 120 35.05 25.17 3.14
CA GLY A 120 34.96 26.60 3.42
C GLY A 120 34.00 27.37 2.49
N LEU A 121 33.43 26.71 1.49
CA LEU A 121 32.26 27.20 0.77
C LEU A 121 31.04 27.14 1.70
N VAL A 122 30.25 28.19 1.71
CA VAL A 122 28.98 28.30 2.44
C VAL A 122 27.88 28.45 1.40
N GLY A 123 26.78 27.72 1.59
CA GLY A 123 25.60 27.78 0.75
C GLY A 123 24.33 28.08 1.54
N THR A 124 23.24 28.36 0.83
CA THR A 124 21.89 28.18 1.39
C THR A 124 21.40 26.77 1.12
N GLU A 125 20.35 26.33 1.82
CA GLU A 125 19.55 25.20 1.34
C GLU A 125 18.97 25.49 -0.07
N PRO A 126 18.76 24.46 -0.91
CA PRO A 126 18.21 24.66 -2.24
C PRO A 126 16.71 24.94 -2.21
N TYR A 127 16.28 26.07 -2.79
CA TYR A 127 14.88 26.43 -2.94
C TYR A 127 14.37 26.12 -4.35
N PHE A 128 13.44 25.19 -4.48
CA PHE A 128 12.84 24.90 -5.79
C PHE A 128 11.55 25.71 -6.05
N VAL A 129 11.35 26.10 -7.29
CA VAL A 129 10.16 26.82 -7.77
C VAL A 129 9.70 26.26 -9.11
N THR A 130 8.38 26.30 -9.34
CA THR A 130 7.74 25.83 -10.58
C THR A 130 6.91 26.96 -11.21
N GLY A 131 7.13 27.23 -12.51
CA GLY A 131 6.35 28.18 -13.31
C GLY A 131 6.55 29.67 -12.96
N ALA A 132 7.56 30.01 -12.17
CA ALA A 132 7.87 31.41 -11.84
C ALA A 132 8.73 32.06 -12.93
N ALA A 133 8.42 33.31 -13.28
CA ALA A 133 9.22 34.08 -14.24
C ALA A 133 10.45 34.75 -13.58
N SER A 134 10.41 34.95 -12.27
CA SER A 134 11.50 35.56 -11.51
C SER A 134 11.43 35.19 -10.03
N ALA A 135 12.55 35.33 -9.34
CA ALA A 135 12.65 35.33 -7.88
C ALA A 135 13.52 36.51 -7.42
N GLU A 136 13.43 36.87 -6.15
CA GLU A 136 14.31 37.83 -5.49
C GLU A 136 15.03 37.14 -4.35
N LEU A 137 16.36 37.24 -4.32
CA LEU A 137 17.18 36.73 -3.24
C LEU A 137 17.79 37.90 -2.47
N GLN A 138 17.58 37.94 -1.16
CA GLN A 138 18.13 38.94 -0.26
C GLN A 138 19.16 38.27 0.65
N LEU A 139 20.38 38.83 0.70
CA LEU A 139 21.41 38.42 1.67
C LEU A 139 21.63 39.54 2.69
N THR A 140 21.49 39.21 3.97
CA THR A 140 21.72 40.13 5.08
C THR A 140 23.15 39.94 5.60
N PRO A 141 24.05 40.93 5.52
CA PRO A 141 25.43 40.74 5.95
C PRO A 141 25.61 40.82 7.48
N ILE A 142 26.61 40.11 8.01
CA ILE A 142 27.09 40.32 9.39
C ILE A 142 27.99 41.56 9.41
N PRO A 143 27.76 42.54 10.30
CA PRO A 143 28.64 43.70 10.43
C PRO A 143 30.10 43.30 10.69
N GLY A 144 31.00 43.64 9.76
CA GLY A 144 32.43 43.33 9.83
C GLY A 144 32.85 41.93 9.35
N GLY A 145 31.88 41.07 9.00
CA GLY A 145 32.16 39.74 8.43
C GLY A 145 32.67 39.82 6.98
N GLN A 146 33.33 38.76 6.53
CA GLN A 146 33.91 38.70 5.18
C GLN A 146 33.02 37.87 4.25
N VAL A 147 32.77 38.38 3.04
CA VAL A 147 32.06 37.65 1.99
C VAL A 147 32.87 37.77 0.69
N THR A 148 33.29 36.63 0.16
CA THR A 148 34.01 36.54 -1.12
C THR A 148 33.34 35.49 -2.02
N ASP A 149 33.53 35.61 -3.33
CA ASP A 149 32.97 34.69 -4.33
C ASP A 149 31.47 34.39 -4.15
N ALA A 150 30.71 35.42 -3.77
CA ALA A 150 29.26 35.32 -3.62
C ALA A 150 28.59 35.15 -4.98
N ASN A 151 27.68 34.18 -5.08
CA ASN A 151 27.01 33.83 -6.31
C ASN A 151 25.57 33.36 -6.06
N ILE A 152 24.71 33.60 -7.04
CA ILE A 152 23.43 32.91 -7.16
C ILE A 152 23.59 31.75 -8.15
N ARG A 153 23.07 30.60 -7.74
CA ARG A 153 23.01 29.35 -8.51
C ARG A 153 21.58 29.15 -8.97
N VAL A 154 21.39 29.04 -10.29
CA VAL A 154 20.11 28.67 -10.89
C VAL A 154 20.30 27.38 -11.66
N ILE A 155 19.71 26.31 -11.18
CA ILE A 155 19.77 24.98 -11.79
C ILE A 155 18.45 24.73 -12.51
N ASP A 156 18.52 24.54 -13.83
CA ASP A 156 17.39 24.03 -14.61
C ASP A 156 17.33 22.51 -14.42
N VAL A 157 16.23 22.01 -13.86
CA VAL A 157 16.09 20.59 -13.54
C VAL A 157 15.96 19.69 -14.77
N ASP A 158 15.63 20.26 -15.92
CA ASP A 158 15.56 19.54 -17.19
C ASP A 158 16.95 19.36 -17.81
N ASP A 159 17.86 20.31 -17.58
CA ASP A 159 19.26 20.25 -18.01
C ASP A 159 20.19 19.59 -16.97
N ALA A 160 19.70 19.35 -15.75
CA ALA A 160 20.42 18.65 -14.69
C ALA A 160 20.62 17.16 -15.00
N GLY A 161 21.58 16.86 -15.88
CA GLY A 161 22.25 15.56 -16.00
C GLY A 161 21.36 14.35 -16.28
N GLN A 162 20.27 14.49 -17.06
CA GLN A 162 19.38 13.37 -17.35
C GLN A 162 20.12 12.16 -17.95
N VAL A 163 19.97 11.00 -17.33
CA VAL A 163 20.31 9.69 -17.91
C VAL A 163 19.04 8.88 -18.03
N ASP A 164 18.87 8.19 -19.17
CA ASP A 164 17.68 7.37 -19.44
C ASP A 164 17.43 6.37 -18.30
N PRO A 165 16.17 6.14 -17.88
CA PRO A 165 15.86 5.20 -16.82
C PRO A 165 16.24 3.77 -17.22
N VAL A 166 17.18 3.17 -16.50
CA VAL A 166 17.58 1.76 -16.68
C VAL A 166 16.82 0.86 -15.69
N PRO A 167 16.28 -0.30 -16.10
CA PRO A 167 15.64 -1.25 -15.20
C PRO A 167 16.64 -1.82 -14.17
N ALA A 168 16.26 -1.86 -12.89
CA ALA A 168 17.13 -2.31 -11.80
C ALA A 168 17.36 -3.85 -11.79
N PRO A 169 18.59 -4.34 -11.55
CA PRO A 169 18.82 -5.75 -11.21
C PRO A 169 18.73 -5.99 -9.69
N GLU A 170 18.06 -7.08 -9.30
CA GLU A 170 18.03 -7.57 -7.91
C GLU A 170 19.34 -8.30 -7.56
N GLN A 171 20.01 -7.90 -6.48
CA GLN A 171 21.05 -8.72 -5.83
C GLN A 171 20.94 -8.68 -4.31
N SER A 172 21.07 -9.85 -3.68
CA SER A 172 20.90 -10.08 -2.22
C SER A 172 22.24 -10.22 -1.51
N ILE A 173 22.38 -9.66 -0.30
CA ILE A 173 23.48 -9.96 0.62
C ILE A 173 22.94 -10.13 2.05
N ALA A 174 23.51 -11.08 2.80
CA ALA A 174 23.04 -11.58 4.10
C ALA A 174 23.31 -10.63 5.29
N PRO A 175 22.46 -10.64 6.34
CA PRO A 175 22.64 -9.77 7.52
C PRO A 175 23.59 -10.37 8.58
N LEU A 176 24.38 -9.49 9.22
CA LEU A 176 25.21 -9.80 10.39
C LEU A 176 24.43 -9.56 11.70
N SER A 177 24.65 -10.45 12.67
CA SER A 177 23.96 -10.48 13.97
C SER A 177 24.80 -9.85 15.09
N GLY A 178 24.17 -9.07 15.96
CA GLY A 178 24.76 -8.54 17.21
C GLY A 178 23.68 -8.20 18.25
N THR A 179 23.93 -8.55 19.50
CA THR A 179 22.96 -8.60 20.61
C THR A 179 22.95 -7.34 21.49
N ASN A 180 21.77 -6.76 21.72
CA ASN A 180 21.46 -5.82 22.81
C ASN A 180 20.04 -6.14 23.35
N PRO A 181 19.69 -5.73 24.59
CA PRO A 181 18.52 -6.26 25.29
C PRO A 181 17.21 -5.85 24.61
N ALA A 182 16.37 -6.87 24.41
CA ALA A 182 15.24 -6.86 23.48
C ALA A 182 14.12 -5.90 23.87
N ALA A 183 13.75 -5.02 22.92
CA ALA A 183 12.40 -4.51 22.85
C ALA A 183 11.46 -5.64 22.41
N ASP A 184 10.26 -5.68 23.00
CA ASP A 184 9.16 -6.60 22.67
C ASP A 184 8.60 -6.26 21.28
N LEU A 185 9.38 -6.56 20.22
CA LEU A 185 9.11 -6.24 18.82
C LEU A 185 9.21 -7.51 17.97
N THR A 186 8.07 -8.05 17.55
CA THR A 186 7.98 -9.44 17.07
C THR A 186 7.33 -9.61 15.69
N THR A 187 6.99 -8.53 14.94
CA THR A 187 6.64 -8.65 13.52
C THR A 187 7.17 -7.51 12.66
N ALA A 188 8.02 -7.79 11.66
CA ALA A 188 8.58 -6.77 10.76
C ALA A 188 7.49 -5.96 10.03
N ALA A 189 7.65 -4.64 10.00
CA ALA A 189 6.79 -3.69 9.32
C ALA A 189 6.80 -3.99 7.82
N ALA A 190 5.70 -3.70 7.16
CA ALA A 190 5.60 -3.92 5.71
C ALA A 190 6.71 -3.14 5.00
N ARG A 191 7.40 -3.79 4.05
CA ARG A 191 8.43 -3.14 3.24
C ARG A 191 7.77 -2.00 2.44
N PRO A 192 8.17 -0.74 2.63
CA PRO A 192 7.59 0.40 1.92
C PRO A 192 7.99 0.36 0.44
N VAL A 193 7.14 0.90 -0.43
CA VAL A 193 7.52 1.17 -1.82
C VAL A 193 8.38 2.43 -1.82
N ILE A 194 9.64 2.28 -2.22
CA ILE A 194 10.59 3.39 -2.38
C ILE A 194 11.06 3.36 -3.83
N HIS A 195 10.77 4.43 -4.56
CA HIS A 195 11.23 4.61 -5.94
C HIS A 195 12.74 4.80 -5.95
N THR A 196 13.42 3.99 -6.76
CA THR A 196 14.88 3.96 -6.86
C THR A 196 15.45 5.22 -7.50
N ARG A 197 16.75 5.43 -7.31
CA ARG A 197 17.53 6.49 -7.97
C ARG A 197 17.41 6.48 -9.50
N ALA A 198 17.41 5.29 -10.10
CA ALA A 198 17.19 5.12 -11.53
C ALA A 198 15.79 5.58 -11.98
N GLN A 199 14.75 5.43 -11.14
CA GLN A 199 13.38 5.82 -11.49
C GLN A 199 13.16 7.33 -11.50
N TRP A 200 13.92 8.11 -10.72
CA TRP A 200 13.87 9.57 -10.78
C TRP A 200 14.98 10.19 -11.66
N GLY A 201 15.84 9.35 -12.24
CA GLY A 201 16.88 9.77 -13.18
C GLY A 201 18.11 10.37 -12.50
N ALA A 202 18.53 9.84 -11.35
CA ALA A 202 19.74 10.28 -10.67
C ALA A 202 20.99 10.08 -11.55
N ASN A 203 21.79 11.13 -11.72
CA ASN A 203 23.07 11.01 -12.41
C ASN A 203 24.15 10.45 -11.47
N GLU A 204 24.33 9.13 -11.48
CA GLU A 204 25.27 8.45 -10.59
C GLU A 204 26.75 8.82 -10.80
N SER A 205 27.10 9.54 -11.88
CA SER A 205 28.46 10.03 -12.09
C SER A 205 28.85 11.18 -11.15
N TRP A 206 27.88 11.86 -10.55
CA TRP A 206 28.11 12.90 -9.54
C TRP A 206 28.35 12.34 -8.15
N ASN A 207 28.05 11.05 -7.93
CA ASN A 207 28.24 10.44 -6.63
C ASN A 207 29.72 10.12 -6.40
N ASP A 208 30.37 10.84 -5.50
CA ASP A 208 31.71 10.51 -5.00
C ASP A 208 31.70 9.90 -3.58
N TRP A 209 30.56 9.91 -2.88
CA TRP A 209 30.42 9.26 -1.57
C TRP A 209 30.37 7.74 -1.65
N GLY A 210 31.03 7.10 -0.69
CA GLY A 210 30.85 5.70 -0.39
C GLY A 210 29.51 5.41 0.28
N VAL A 211 29.25 4.12 0.50
CA VAL A 211 28.15 3.68 1.38
C VAL A 211 28.75 3.50 2.75
N ASP A 212 28.83 4.58 3.54
CA ASP A 212 29.29 4.52 4.93
C ASP A 212 28.11 4.09 5.81
N PRO A 213 28.08 2.83 6.30
CA PRO A 213 26.90 2.29 6.98
C PRO A 213 26.81 2.86 8.39
N ILE A 214 25.62 3.32 8.77
CA ILE A 214 25.32 3.74 10.14
C ILE A 214 24.43 2.75 10.86
N ARG A 215 24.55 2.72 12.18
CA ARG A 215 23.56 2.07 13.05
C ARG A 215 22.46 3.08 13.35
N VAL A 216 21.26 2.83 12.85
CA VAL A 216 20.10 3.69 13.10
C VAL A 216 19.69 3.59 14.57
N GLU A 217 19.77 4.70 15.30
CA GLU A 217 19.26 4.85 16.67
C GLU A 217 18.02 5.75 16.74
N GLY A 218 17.76 6.51 15.67
CA GLY A 218 16.57 7.34 15.52
C GLY A 218 16.43 7.88 14.11
N ALA A 219 15.52 8.83 13.92
CA ALA A 219 15.25 9.44 12.62
C ALA A 219 14.93 10.93 12.75
N VAL A 220 15.55 11.74 11.88
CA VAL A 220 15.27 13.17 11.77
C VAL A 220 14.30 13.41 10.62
N VAL A 221 13.19 14.09 10.91
CA VAL A 221 12.17 14.45 9.93
C VAL A 221 12.36 15.90 9.49
N HIS A 222 12.46 16.08 8.18
CA HIS A 222 12.73 17.32 7.48
C HIS A 222 11.59 17.72 6.55
N HIS A 223 11.63 18.97 6.11
CA HIS A 223 11.10 19.36 4.80
C HIS A 223 12.25 19.85 3.93
N THR A 224 12.02 20.06 2.64
CA THR A 224 12.93 20.82 1.78
C THR A 224 12.49 22.28 1.66
N ALA A 225 13.36 23.20 1.27
CA ALA A 225 12.93 24.52 0.80
C ALA A 225 12.29 24.47 -0.61
N GLY A 226 11.15 25.14 -0.78
CA GLY A 226 10.56 25.34 -2.09
C GLY A 226 9.04 25.44 -2.07
N THR A 227 8.47 25.78 -3.23
CA THR A 227 7.02 25.90 -3.38
C THR A 227 6.31 24.61 -3.00
N ASN A 228 5.16 24.71 -2.33
CA ASN A 228 4.27 23.56 -2.13
C ASN A 228 3.40 23.26 -3.36
N ASN A 229 3.43 24.11 -4.41
CA ASN A 229 2.54 24.05 -5.58
C ASN A 229 3.15 23.38 -6.81
N TYR A 230 3.96 22.34 -6.62
CA TYR A 230 4.48 21.51 -7.72
C TYR A 230 3.47 20.43 -8.16
N SER A 231 3.62 19.89 -9.37
CA SER A 231 2.88 18.73 -9.87
C SER A 231 3.64 17.42 -9.61
N ALA A 232 2.96 16.26 -9.74
CA ALA A 232 3.63 14.96 -9.61
C ALA A 232 4.68 14.73 -10.72
N ALA A 233 4.52 15.36 -11.87
CA ALA A 233 5.46 15.28 -12.99
C ALA A 233 6.76 16.06 -12.71
N ASP A 234 6.70 17.09 -11.87
CA ASP A 234 7.87 17.91 -11.52
C ASP A 234 8.80 17.20 -10.53
N VAL A 235 8.29 16.21 -9.79
CA VAL A 235 9.00 15.56 -8.67
C VAL A 235 10.38 15.02 -9.09
N PRO A 236 10.52 14.20 -10.14
CA PRO A 236 11.84 13.72 -10.56
C PRO A 236 12.82 14.86 -10.90
N GLY A 237 12.34 15.94 -11.51
CA GLY A 237 13.15 17.13 -11.79
C GLY A 237 13.62 17.80 -10.51
N ILE A 238 12.72 18.06 -9.57
CA ILE A 238 13.04 18.64 -8.26
C ILE A 238 14.13 17.81 -7.55
N LEU A 239 13.98 16.48 -7.54
CA LEU A 239 14.97 15.57 -6.95
C LEU A 239 16.35 15.69 -7.63
N ARG A 240 16.41 15.75 -8.96
CA ARG A 240 17.67 15.96 -9.70
C ARG A 240 18.31 17.31 -9.41
N GLY A 241 17.52 18.38 -9.33
CA GLY A 241 18.05 19.71 -9.00
C GLY A 241 18.63 19.79 -7.59
N ILE A 242 17.94 19.23 -6.59
CA ILE A 242 18.46 19.13 -5.22
C ILE A 242 19.71 18.26 -5.17
N TYR A 243 19.70 17.11 -5.89
CA TYR A 243 20.86 16.23 -5.96
C TYR A 243 22.07 16.92 -6.60
N HIS A 244 21.87 17.62 -7.71
CA HIS A 244 22.91 18.40 -8.39
C HIS A 244 23.50 19.45 -7.44
N TYR A 245 22.66 20.21 -6.75
CA TYR A 245 23.12 21.24 -5.83
C TYR A 245 23.98 20.65 -4.70
N HIS A 246 23.51 19.60 -4.02
CA HIS A 246 24.28 18.97 -2.96
C HIS A 246 25.58 18.34 -3.50
N ALA A 247 25.47 17.49 -4.53
CA ALA A 247 26.60 16.69 -5.00
C ALA A 247 27.66 17.51 -5.74
N VAL A 248 27.23 18.44 -6.60
CA VAL A 248 28.12 19.19 -7.50
C VAL A 248 28.39 20.58 -6.96
N THR A 249 27.35 21.35 -6.65
CA THR A 249 27.53 22.77 -6.27
C THR A 249 28.15 22.95 -4.89
N LEU A 250 27.66 22.22 -3.88
CA LEU A 250 28.25 22.22 -2.53
C LEU A 250 29.41 21.24 -2.39
N GLY A 251 29.63 20.40 -3.40
CA GLY A 251 30.67 19.38 -3.38
C GLY A 251 30.49 18.40 -2.22
N TRP A 252 29.24 18.19 -1.75
CA TRP A 252 28.99 17.21 -0.72
C TRP A 252 29.43 15.87 -1.26
N GLY A 253 28.82 15.42 -2.35
CA GLY A 253 29.18 14.16 -2.98
C GLY A 253 28.05 13.18 -3.16
N ASP A 254 26.91 13.40 -2.49
CA ASP A 254 25.60 12.84 -2.83
C ASP A 254 24.48 13.64 -2.12
N ILE A 255 23.21 13.38 -2.42
CA ILE A 255 22.06 14.06 -1.81
C ILE A 255 22.04 13.87 -0.28
N GLY A 256 21.72 14.91 0.50
CA GLY A 256 21.84 14.85 1.97
C GLY A 256 20.87 13.89 2.68
N TYR A 257 19.72 13.55 2.07
CA TYR A 257 18.64 12.78 2.70
C TYR A 257 18.65 11.30 2.31
N ASN A 258 18.27 10.40 3.22
CA ASN A 258 18.12 8.97 2.91
C ASN A 258 16.90 8.70 2.03
N VAL A 259 15.77 9.32 2.36
CA VAL A 259 14.52 9.23 1.59
C VAL A 259 13.88 10.60 1.50
N LEU A 260 13.37 10.94 0.31
CA LEU A 260 12.54 12.10 0.09
C LEU A 260 11.11 11.64 -0.20
N VAL A 261 10.11 12.31 0.36
CA VAL A 261 8.69 12.00 0.17
C VAL A 261 8.04 13.19 -0.53
N ASP A 262 7.17 12.95 -1.50
CA ASP A 262 6.37 14.00 -2.12
C ASP A 262 4.97 14.12 -1.48
N LYS A 263 4.28 15.23 -1.74
CA LYS A 263 2.92 15.46 -1.23
C LYS A 263 1.87 14.47 -1.74
N TYR A 264 2.19 13.64 -2.74
CA TYR A 264 1.32 12.61 -3.31
C TYR A 264 1.46 11.27 -2.60
N GLY A 265 2.46 11.13 -1.71
CA GLY A 265 2.72 9.91 -0.97
C GLY A 265 3.67 8.94 -1.66
N ASN A 266 4.45 9.39 -2.65
CA ASN A 266 5.56 8.57 -3.15
C ASN A 266 6.82 8.84 -2.32
N ALA A 267 7.52 7.77 -1.94
CA ALA A 267 8.83 7.83 -1.32
C ALA A 267 9.91 7.55 -2.36
N TRP A 268 10.97 8.34 -2.36
CA TRP A 268 12.06 8.33 -3.34
C TRP A 268 13.39 8.11 -2.61
N GLN A 269 14.18 7.18 -3.11
CA GLN A 269 15.51 6.89 -2.59
C GLN A 269 16.41 8.10 -2.82
N GLY A 270 16.93 8.67 -1.74
CA GLY A 270 17.97 9.70 -1.77
C GLY A 270 19.34 9.03 -1.84
N ARG A 271 19.99 8.82 -0.68
CA ARG A 271 21.34 8.22 -0.57
C ARG A 271 21.56 6.98 -1.44
N ARG A 272 22.74 6.91 -2.08
CA ARG A 272 23.23 5.69 -2.74
C ARG A 272 23.40 4.55 -1.71
N GLY A 273 23.08 3.33 -2.15
CA GLY A 273 23.08 2.12 -1.31
C GLY A 273 21.77 1.35 -1.42
N ASP A 274 21.66 0.25 -0.67
CA ASP A 274 20.39 -0.47 -0.56
C ASP A 274 19.58 0.08 0.61
N VAL A 275 18.62 0.95 0.29
CA VAL A 275 17.71 1.58 1.27
C VAL A 275 16.94 0.58 2.12
N TYR A 276 16.89 -0.71 1.78
CA TYR A 276 16.19 -1.72 2.55
C TYR A 276 17.09 -2.54 3.49
N THR A 277 18.40 -2.59 3.27
CA THR A 277 19.30 -3.47 4.04
C THR A 277 20.38 -2.72 4.80
N VAL A 278 20.93 -1.65 4.22
CA VAL A 278 22.00 -0.85 4.82
C VAL A 278 21.58 0.62 4.77
N THR A 279 21.59 1.27 5.94
CA THR A 279 21.40 2.72 5.97
C THR A 279 22.75 3.40 5.85
N SER A 280 22.96 4.13 4.75
CA SER A 280 24.13 4.99 4.57
C SER A 280 24.00 6.25 5.44
N GLN A 281 25.13 6.75 5.94
CA GLN A 281 25.23 8.07 6.54
C GLN A 281 24.68 9.13 5.57
N GLY A 282 23.87 10.05 6.11
CA GLY A 282 23.38 11.23 5.38
C GLY A 282 24.19 12.49 5.70
N ALA A 283 23.74 13.63 5.17
CA ALA A 283 24.22 14.96 5.56
C ALA A 283 23.07 15.90 5.94
N HIS A 284 21.91 15.33 6.27
CA HIS A 284 20.67 16.06 6.46
C HIS A 284 20.60 16.87 7.77
N ALA A 285 21.38 16.52 8.79
CA ALA A 285 21.36 17.24 10.06
C ALA A 285 22.75 17.19 10.71
N LEU A 286 23.50 18.29 10.58
CA LEU A 286 24.79 18.50 11.25
C LEU A 286 24.69 18.11 12.73
N GLY A 287 25.60 17.22 13.17
CA GLY A 287 25.65 16.68 14.53
C GLY A 287 24.70 15.52 14.84
N ALA A 288 23.96 15.00 13.85
CA ALA A 288 23.06 13.87 14.03
C ALA A 288 23.16 12.77 12.95
N ASN A 289 24.01 12.96 11.95
CA ASN A 289 24.07 12.08 10.78
C ASN A 289 24.67 10.69 11.07
N ASP A 290 25.47 10.56 12.14
CA ASP A 290 26.14 9.31 12.50
C ASP A 290 25.18 8.23 13.04
N GLU A 291 24.04 8.64 13.64
CA GLU A 291 23.10 7.72 14.29
C GLU A 291 21.65 7.83 13.77
N THR A 292 21.33 8.79 12.91
CA THR A 292 19.94 9.02 12.49
C THR A 292 19.67 8.78 11.01
N PHE A 293 18.47 8.28 10.73
CA PHE A 293 17.92 8.20 9.38
C PHE A 293 17.21 9.52 9.01
N GLY A 294 17.60 10.15 7.91
CA GLY A 294 17.01 11.39 7.43
C GLY A 294 15.90 11.17 6.40
N ILE A 295 14.70 11.66 6.70
CA ILE A 295 13.58 11.68 5.77
C ILE A 295 13.08 13.10 5.57
N SER A 296 12.89 13.52 4.31
CA SER A 296 12.47 14.89 3.98
C SER A 296 11.20 14.91 3.14
N LEU A 297 10.25 15.78 3.48
CA LEU A 297 9.04 16.03 2.69
C LEU A 297 9.27 17.21 1.73
N LEU A 298 8.99 17.02 0.43
CA LEU A 298 9.17 18.06 -0.58
C LEU A 298 8.20 19.24 -0.40
N GLY A 299 8.75 20.45 -0.37
CA GLY A 299 8.07 21.74 -0.17
C GLY A 299 8.27 22.32 1.23
N ASP A 300 8.02 23.62 1.43
CA ASP A 300 8.35 24.33 2.69
C ASP A 300 7.50 23.97 3.91
N HIS A 301 6.28 23.43 3.74
CA HIS A 301 5.33 23.11 4.81
C HIS A 301 5.19 24.13 5.98
N SER A 302 5.48 25.41 5.73
CA SER A 302 5.48 26.45 6.76
C SER A 302 4.06 26.79 7.19
N HIS A 303 3.14 26.86 6.23
CA HIS A 303 1.71 27.07 6.46
C HIS A 303 0.84 25.90 5.97
N LEU A 304 1.34 25.07 5.05
CA LEU A 304 0.61 23.94 4.51
C LEU A 304 0.82 22.68 5.35
N THR A 305 -0.27 22.07 5.81
CA THR A 305 -0.22 20.76 6.46
C THR A 305 0.06 19.66 5.43
N PRO A 306 0.95 18.69 5.71
CA PRO A 306 1.16 17.52 4.87
C PRO A 306 -0.14 16.78 4.53
N SER A 307 -0.20 16.23 3.33
CA SER A 307 -1.33 15.39 2.92
C SER A 307 -1.35 14.09 3.72
N PRO A 308 -2.52 13.45 3.91
CA PRO A 308 -2.59 12.12 4.53
C PRO A 308 -1.70 11.07 3.83
N ALA A 309 -1.60 11.14 2.50
CA ALA A 309 -0.77 10.22 1.72
C ALA A 309 0.72 10.41 2.01
N ALA A 310 1.19 11.66 2.12
CA ALA A 310 2.55 11.96 2.52
C ALA A 310 2.86 11.49 3.94
N LEU A 311 1.95 11.73 4.90
CA LEU A 311 2.10 11.25 6.27
C LEU A 311 2.16 9.72 6.35
N ASP A 312 1.34 9.01 5.56
CA ASP A 312 1.38 7.54 5.50
C ASP A 312 2.70 7.03 4.91
N ALA A 313 3.20 7.65 3.84
CA ALA A 313 4.47 7.29 3.23
C ALA A 313 5.66 7.50 4.17
N ILE A 314 5.73 8.66 4.86
CA ILE A 314 6.73 8.92 5.91
C ILE A 314 6.61 7.86 7.00
N ALA A 315 5.39 7.58 7.47
CA ALA A 315 5.17 6.62 8.54
C ALA A 315 5.53 5.17 8.15
N ASP A 316 5.30 4.76 6.91
CA ASP A 316 5.70 3.44 6.40
C ASP A 316 7.22 3.28 6.36
N VAL A 317 7.94 4.31 5.88
CA VAL A 317 9.41 4.31 5.83
C VAL A 317 10.00 4.30 7.24
N LEU A 318 9.52 5.17 8.13
CA LEU A 318 10.00 5.24 9.51
C LEU A 318 9.70 3.95 10.28
N ALA A 319 8.49 3.39 10.15
CA ALA A 319 8.13 2.15 10.80
C ALA A 319 9.03 0.99 10.36
N PHE A 320 9.29 0.88 9.05
CA PHE A 320 10.20 -0.12 8.51
C PHE A 320 11.63 0.04 9.03
N LYS A 321 12.16 1.27 9.03
CA LYS A 321 13.54 1.54 9.43
C LYS A 321 13.79 1.37 10.93
N LEU A 322 12.93 1.95 11.76
CA LEU A 322 13.06 1.81 13.21
C LEU A 322 12.88 0.37 13.64
N GLN A 323 11.99 -0.37 12.98
CA GLN A 323 11.83 -1.79 13.24
C GLN A 323 13.06 -2.61 12.85
N GLN A 324 13.64 -2.37 11.67
CA GLN A 324 14.88 -3.01 11.26
C GLN A 324 16.01 -2.77 12.27
N ALA A 325 16.01 -1.59 12.89
CA ALA A 325 16.99 -1.20 13.89
C ALA A 325 16.67 -1.66 15.33
N GLY A 326 15.47 -2.21 15.57
CA GLY A 326 15.00 -2.58 16.92
C GLY A 326 14.74 -1.39 17.83
N VAL A 327 14.40 -0.23 17.27
CA VAL A 327 14.22 1.04 17.99
C VAL A 327 12.73 1.36 18.16
N ALA A 328 12.31 1.75 19.36
CA ALA A 328 10.93 2.12 19.63
C ALA A 328 10.60 3.54 19.10
N PRO A 329 9.48 3.77 18.40
CA PRO A 329 9.21 5.05 17.75
C PRO A 329 8.89 6.19 18.73
N ARG A 330 8.48 5.86 19.96
CA ARG A 330 8.28 6.81 21.07
C ARG A 330 9.35 6.67 22.16
N GLY A 331 10.50 6.09 21.82
CA GLY A 331 11.66 6.01 22.69
C GLY A 331 12.46 7.30 22.72
N THR A 332 13.63 7.21 23.33
CA THR A 332 14.65 8.26 23.35
C THR A 332 15.99 7.69 22.93
N MET A 333 16.84 8.53 22.36
CA MET A 333 18.23 8.23 22.00
C MET A 333 19.17 9.28 22.59
N GLN A 334 20.46 8.94 22.68
CA GLN A 334 21.51 9.90 23.03
C GLN A 334 22.08 10.48 21.74
N LEU A 335 22.18 11.80 21.67
CA LEU A 335 22.74 12.50 20.52
C LEU A 335 23.91 13.36 20.97
N THR A 336 25.09 13.10 20.43
CA THR A 336 26.31 13.84 20.74
C THR A 336 26.59 14.87 19.66
N THR A 337 26.49 16.13 20.04
CA THR A 337 26.75 17.27 19.14
C THR A 337 27.95 18.07 19.63
N ARG A 338 28.35 19.10 18.89
CA ARG A 338 29.42 20.03 19.31
C ARG A 338 29.12 20.74 20.65
N LEU A 339 27.86 20.81 21.07
CA LEU A 339 27.44 21.38 22.36
C LEU A 339 27.41 20.35 23.51
N GLY A 340 27.74 19.09 23.23
CA GLY A 340 27.70 17.99 24.18
C GLY A 340 26.63 16.95 23.86
N THR A 341 26.44 16.01 24.78
CA THR A 341 25.49 14.89 24.63
C THR A 341 24.15 15.24 25.27
N SER A 342 23.06 15.05 24.52
CA SER A 342 21.68 15.29 24.97
C SER A 342 20.79 14.08 24.73
N THR A 343 19.82 13.86 25.61
CA THR A 343 18.76 12.87 25.39
C THR A 343 17.64 13.49 24.57
N VAL A 344 17.33 12.89 23.42
CA VAL A 344 16.31 13.36 22.48
C VAL A 344 15.32 12.24 22.13
N PRO A 345 14.11 12.55 21.64
CA PRO A 345 13.19 11.53 21.13
C PRO A 345 13.80 10.74 19.97
N THR A 346 13.43 9.47 19.84
CA THR A 346 13.85 8.61 18.72
C THR A 346 13.47 9.20 17.36
N ILE A 347 12.24 9.71 17.23
CA ILE A 347 11.80 10.46 16.05
C ILE A 347 11.77 11.91 16.46
N LEU A 348 12.63 12.73 15.87
CA LEU A 348 12.73 14.15 16.17
C LEU A 348 12.55 14.99 14.91
N PRO A 349 11.85 16.14 14.99
CA PRO A 349 11.85 17.08 13.89
C PRO A 349 13.21 17.81 13.88
N HIS A 350 13.68 18.20 12.70
CA HIS A 350 15.01 18.85 12.58
C HIS A 350 15.17 20.08 13.46
N ARG A 351 14.11 20.90 13.63
CA ARG A 351 14.08 22.03 14.59
C ARG A 351 14.48 21.70 16.02
N HIS A 352 14.45 20.43 16.42
CA HIS A 352 14.82 19.97 17.77
C HIS A 352 16.15 19.22 17.80
N VAL A 353 16.91 19.20 16.71
CA VAL A 353 18.30 18.72 16.73
C VAL A 353 19.15 19.72 17.53
N PRO A 354 19.78 19.30 18.64
CA PRO A 354 20.61 20.19 19.44
C PRO A 354 21.75 20.78 18.60
N SER A 355 22.11 22.03 18.84
CA SER A 355 23.19 22.76 18.12
C SER A 355 22.97 23.02 16.62
N ASN A 356 21.88 22.51 16.05
CA ASN A 356 21.50 22.67 14.64
C ASN A 356 19.97 22.81 14.54
N ALA A 357 19.42 23.80 15.24
CA ALA A 357 17.98 24.04 15.29
C ALA A 357 17.54 24.89 14.09
N THR A 358 16.47 24.43 13.44
CA THR A 358 16.02 24.92 12.14
C THR A 358 14.52 25.26 12.15
N THR A 359 13.97 25.69 11.01
CA THR A 359 12.51 25.84 10.87
C THR A 359 11.85 24.54 10.39
N CYS A 360 12.63 23.59 9.88
CA CYS A 360 12.18 22.27 9.45
C CYS A 360 11.49 21.45 10.57
N PRO A 361 10.42 20.68 10.29
CA PRO A 361 9.74 20.47 8.99
C PRO A 361 8.59 21.47 8.75
N GLY A 362 8.67 22.71 9.25
CA GLY A 362 7.66 23.74 9.00
C GLY A 362 6.48 23.68 9.98
N ASN A 363 5.87 24.84 10.27
CA ASN A 363 4.83 24.93 11.29
C ASN A 363 3.53 24.21 10.87
N GLY A 364 3.22 24.20 9.58
CA GLY A 364 2.12 23.42 9.01
C GLY A 364 2.30 21.92 9.25
N PHE A 365 3.50 21.38 9.02
CA PHE A 365 3.82 19.98 9.35
C PHE A 365 3.68 19.70 10.84
N MET A 366 4.21 20.58 11.69
CA MET A 366 4.20 20.35 13.14
C MET A 366 2.79 20.18 13.71
N THR A 367 1.75 20.74 13.07
CA THR A 367 0.35 20.47 13.47
C THR A 367 -0.07 19.00 13.34
N LYS A 368 0.68 18.19 12.58
CA LYS A 368 0.47 16.76 12.33
C LYS A 368 1.50 15.87 13.02
N TRP A 369 2.37 16.42 13.86
CA TRP A 369 3.46 15.67 14.48
C TRP A 369 2.98 14.45 15.27
N GLU A 370 1.97 14.62 16.14
CA GLU A 370 1.39 13.50 16.89
C GLU A 370 0.65 12.49 16.01
N ASP A 371 0.02 12.92 14.91
CA ASP A 371 -0.60 12.01 13.93
C ASP A 371 0.46 11.12 13.28
N LEU A 372 1.60 11.70 12.87
CA LEU A 372 2.73 10.94 12.34
C LEU A 372 3.22 9.89 13.34
N LEU A 373 3.49 10.26 14.60
CA LEU A 373 3.97 9.32 15.63
C LEU A 373 2.97 8.18 15.88
N ASN A 374 1.66 8.48 15.89
CA ASN A 374 0.61 7.46 16.02
C ASN A 374 0.60 6.49 14.84
N ARG A 375 0.78 6.99 13.60
CA ARG A 375 0.86 6.14 12.40
C ARG A 375 2.07 5.23 12.43
N VAL A 376 3.25 5.76 12.78
CA VAL A 376 4.48 4.96 12.90
C VAL A 376 4.30 3.86 13.94
N GLU A 377 3.83 4.21 15.14
CA GLU A 377 3.61 3.23 16.20
C GLU A 377 2.58 2.16 15.81
N THR A 378 1.49 2.55 15.14
CA THR A 378 0.47 1.61 14.64
C THR A 378 1.06 0.65 13.59
N LYS A 379 1.86 1.17 12.66
CA LYS A 379 2.49 0.38 11.60
C LYS A 379 3.57 -0.57 12.15
N MET A 380 4.35 -0.15 13.16
CA MET A 380 5.35 -0.99 13.83
C MET A 380 4.73 -2.07 14.73
N ARG A 381 3.62 -1.77 15.41
CA ARG A 381 2.93 -2.76 16.27
C ARG A 381 2.15 -3.82 15.47
N GLY A 382 1.84 -3.53 14.20
CA GLY A 382 0.90 -4.33 13.43
C GLY A 382 -0.51 -4.32 14.03
N PRO A 383 -1.49 -5.00 13.40
CA PRO A 383 -2.83 -5.09 13.95
C PRO A 383 -2.84 -5.96 15.22
N ARG A 384 -3.25 -5.40 16.37
CA ARG A 384 -3.38 -6.15 17.63
C ARG A 384 -4.72 -6.91 17.69
N VAL A 385 -4.65 -8.16 18.14
CA VAL A 385 -5.82 -8.92 18.63
C VAL A 385 -5.84 -8.80 20.17
N PRO A 386 -7.02 -8.71 20.84
CA PRO A 386 -7.09 -8.36 22.26
C PRO A 386 -6.43 -9.38 23.22
N ALA A 387 -5.91 -8.91 24.36
CA ALA A 387 -5.46 -9.75 25.46
C ALA A 387 -6.63 -10.54 26.07
N GLY A 388 -6.44 -11.85 26.32
CA GLY A 388 -7.49 -12.78 26.75
C GLY A 388 -8.01 -13.71 25.64
N LEU A 389 -7.46 -13.60 24.42
CA LEU A 389 -7.74 -14.52 23.32
C LEU A 389 -7.06 -15.89 23.55
N HIS A 390 -7.86 -16.96 23.63
CA HIS A 390 -7.32 -18.33 23.58
C HIS A 390 -7.09 -18.75 22.13
N ILE A 391 -5.84 -19.02 21.78
CA ILE A 391 -5.47 -19.51 20.45
C ILE A 391 -5.08 -20.96 20.54
N GLU A 392 -5.71 -21.79 19.73
CA GLU A 392 -5.30 -23.17 19.55
C GLU A 392 -5.14 -23.49 18.08
N ARG A 393 -4.25 -24.43 17.79
CA ARG A 393 -4.08 -24.99 16.45
C ARG A 393 -4.68 -26.39 16.42
N LEU A 394 -5.59 -26.61 15.50
CA LEU A 394 -6.14 -27.93 15.19
C LEU A 394 -5.59 -28.34 13.82
N ALA A 395 -4.60 -29.21 13.85
CA ALA A 395 -3.89 -29.67 12.66
C ALA A 395 -3.46 -31.12 12.82
N GLY A 396 -3.50 -31.85 11.71
CA GLY A 396 -2.87 -33.15 11.56
C GLY A 396 -1.56 -33.06 10.77
N THR A 397 -0.94 -34.22 10.59
CA THR A 397 0.24 -34.40 9.71
C THR A 397 -0.10 -34.27 8.22
N SER A 398 -1.38 -34.34 7.87
CA SER A 398 -1.91 -34.20 6.51
C SER A 398 -3.32 -33.57 6.53
N ARG A 399 -3.84 -33.17 5.37
CA ARG A 399 -5.23 -32.70 5.21
C ARG A 399 -6.27 -33.72 5.68
N ILE A 400 -5.99 -35.02 5.49
CA ILE A 400 -6.86 -36.11 5.96
C ILE A 400 -6.87 -36.15 7.49
N ASP A 401 -5.69 -36.12 8.12
CA ASP A 401 -5.54 -36.10 9.58
C ASP A 401 -6.17 -34.84 10.19
N THR A 402 -5.99 -33.65 9.57
CA THR A 402 -6.67 -32.41 10.00
C THR A 402 -8.19 -32.57 9.96
N ALA A 403 -8.76 -33.14 8.89
CA ALA A 403 -10.21 -33.38 8.79
C ALA A 403 -10.71 -34.37 9.86
N VAL A 404 -9.95 -35.43 10.15
CA VAL A 404 -10.26 -36.39 11.23
C VAL A 404 -10.21 -35.71 12.60
N ARG A 405 -9.21 -34.88 12.88
CA ARG A 405 -9.12 -34.12 14.14
C ARG A 405 -10.25 -33.12 14.30
N LEU A 406 -10.68 -32.47 13.21
CA LEU A 406 -11.85 -31.60 13.22
C LEU A 406 -13.10 -32.39 13.58
N SER A 407 -13.30 -33.53 12.94
CA SER A 407 -14.39 -34.46 13.27
C SER A 407 -14.37 -34.86 14.75
N GLN A 408 -13.21 -35.23 15.30
CA GLN A 408 -13.06 -35.58 16.71
C GLN A 408 -13.38 -34.42 17.67
N ALA A 409 -13.20 -33.18 17.23
CA ALA A 409 -13.45 -32.00 18.04
C ALA A 409 -14.94 -31.60 18.15
N PHE A 410 -15.81 -32.01 17.23
CA PHE A 410 -17.23 -31.62 17.28
C PHE A 410 -18.26 -32.70 16.92
N ALA A 411 -17.88 -33.70 16.11
CA ALA A 411 -18.83 -34.64 15.56
C ALA A 411 -19.27 -35.68 16.61
N GLN A 412 -20.58 -35.84 16.72
CA GLN A 412 -21.21 -36.85 17.57
C GLN A 412 -21.32 -38.18 16.81
N SER A 413 -21.45 -39.29 17.55
CA SER A 413 -21.70 -40.60 16.93
C SER A 413 -23.10 -40.66 16.31
N GLU A 414 -23.29 -41.59 15.36
CA GLU A 414 -24.58 -41.93 14.74
C GLU A 414 -25.17 -40.85 13.83
N GLY A 415 -24.37 -39.87 13.39
CA GLY A 415 -24.76 -38.83 12.44
C GLY A 415 -24.53 -39.19 10.95
N THR A 416 -24.78 -38.20 10.08
CA THR A 416 -24.39 -38.24 8.65
C THR A 416 -22.94 -37.78 8.49
N ILE A 417 -22.18 -38.48 7.67
CA ILE A 417 -20.80 -38.10 7.32
C ILE A 417 -20.72 -37.76 5.84
N TYR A 418 -20.05 -36.67 5.50
CA TYR A 418 -19.76 -36.32 4.11
C TYR A 418 -18.31 -36.67 3.79
N LEU A 419 -18.09 -37.54 2.81
CA LEU A 419 -16.76 -37.91 2.35
C LEU A 419 -16.46 -37.22 1.03
N ALA A 420 -15.41 -36.40 1.02
CA ALA A 420 -14.97 -35.64 -0.15
C ALA A 420 -13.54 -36.00 -0.56
N SER A 421 -13.18 -35.66 -1.80
CA SER A 421 -11.85 -35.92 -2.36
C SER A 421 -10.80 -34.93 -1.86
N THR A 422 -9.58 -35.42 -1.59
CA THR A 422 -8.41 -34.60 -1.25
C THR A 422 -7.84 -33.82 -2.42
N THR A 423 -8.18 -34.16 -3.67
CA THR A 423 -7.54 -33.64 -4.88
C THR A 423 -8.49 -32.87 -5.81
N THR A 424 -9.80 -33.03 -5.63
CA THR A 424 -10.81 -32.37 -6.47
C THR A 424 -11.71 -31.49 -5.61
N PHE A 425 -11.44 -30.18 -5.56
CA PHE A 425 -12.27 -29.24 -4.79
C PHE A 425 -13.65 -29.03 -5.41
N ALA A 426 -13.76 -29.14 -6.74
CA ALA A 426 -14.91 -28.67 -7.51
C ALA A 426 -16.25 -29.29 -7.04
N ASP A 427 -16.25 -30.59 -6.78
CA ASP A 427 -17.43 -31.32 -6.31
C ASP A 427 -17.72 -31.10 -4.81
N ALA A 428 -16.73 -30.64 -4.04
CA ALA A 428 -16.78 -30.61 -2.59
C ALA A 428 -17.17 -29.24 -2.00
N LEU A 429 -17.10 -28.15 -2.76
CA LEU A 429 -17.32 -26.78 -2.24
C LEU A 429 -18.68 -26.59 -1.55
N ALA A 430 -19.72 -27.31 -2.00
CA ALA A 430 -21.06 -27.26 -1.40
C ALA A 430 -21.25 -28.25 -0.24
N ALA A 431 -20.32 -29.20 -0.03
CA ALA A 431 -20.43 -30.21 1.02
C ALA A 431 -20.34 -29.60 2.41
N GLY A 432 -19.54 -28.54 2.59
CA GLY A 432 -19.38 -27.87 3.88
C GLY A 432 -20.70 -27.32 4.44
N SER A 433 -21.53 -26.70 3.60
CA SER A 433 -22.85 -26.20 4.03
C SER A 433 -23.83 -27.33 4.34
N ALA A 434 -23.86 -28.39 3.53
CA ALA A 434 -24.73 -29.54 3.74
C ALA A 434 -24.35 -30.29 5.04
N ALA A 435 -23.07 -30.59 5.22
CA ALA A 435 -22.54 -31.23 6.42
C ALA A 435 -22.78 -30.36 7.67
N GLY A 436 -22.51 -29.05 7.58
CA GLY A 436 -22.79 -28.11 8.67
C GLY A 436 -24.25 -28.04 9.07
N HIS A 437 -25.17 -28.05 8.09
CA HIS A 437 -26.61 -28.06 8.32
C HIS A 437 -27.08 -29.33 9.05
N GLU A 438 -26.59 -30.50 8.62
CA GLU A 438 -26.87 -31.79 9.25
C GLU A 438 -26.03 -32.06 10.51
N ARG A 439 -25.17 -31.10 10.90
CA ARG A 439 -24.23 -31.19 12.03
C ARG A 439 -23.25 -32.38 11.94
N GLY A 440 -22.97 -32.82 10.71
CA GLY A 440 -22.04 -33.90 10.38
C GLY A 440 -20.64 -33.40 9.98
N PRO A 441 -19.59 -34.22 10.08
CA PRO A 441 -18.26 -33.87 9.61
C PRO A 441 -18.11 -34.02 8.10
N VAL A 442 -17.20 -33.21 7.53
CA VAL A 442 -16.61 -33.47 6.22
C VAL A 442 -15.27 -34.17 6.45
N LEU A 443 -15.18 -35.44 6.06
CA LEU A 443 -13.95 -36.21 6.01
C LEU A 443 -13.36 -36.16 4.60
N LEU A 444 -12.04 -36.35 4.50
CA LEU A 444 -11.31 -36.33 3.24
C LEU A 444 -10.70 -37.69 2.94
N SER A 445 -10.77 -38.13 1.69
CA SER A 445 -10.13 -39.34 1.18
C SER A 445 -9.40 -39.07 -0.11
N ASP A 446 -8.33 -39.83 -0.36
CA ASP A 446 -7.73 -39.88 -1.69
C ASP A 446 -8.70 -40.55 -2.67
N PRO A 447 -8.64 -40.22 -3.98
CA PRO A 447 -9.62 -40.69 -4.97
C PRO A 447 -9.74 -42.20 -5.08
N ALA A 448 -8.64 -42.93 -4.88
CA ALA A 448 -8.55 -44.37 -5.10
C ALA A 448 -8.40 -45.20 -3.82
N THR A 449 -8.11 -44.57 -2.68
CA THR A 449 -7.72 -45.28 -1.45
C THR A 449 -8.33 -44.65 -0.21
N LEU A 450 -9.02 -45.46 0.59
CA LEU A 450 -9.53 -45.06 1.90
C LEU A 450 -8.50 -45.36 2.99
N SER A 451 -7.87 -44.30 3.52
CA SER A 451 -6.83 -44.42 4.56
C SER A 451 -7.35 -44.99 5.88
N GLU A 452 -6.47 -45.59 6.67
CA GLU A 452 -6.82 -46.15 7.99
C GLU A 452 -7.28 -45.07 8.98
N LEU A 453 -6.81 -43.83 8.84
CA LEU A 453 -7.30 -42.70 9.63
C LEU A 453 -8.80 -42.46 9.40
N VAL A 454 -9.23 -42.47 8.15
CA VAL A 454 -10.64 -42.30 7.80
C VAL A 454 -11.44 -43.53 8.23
N ARG A 455 -10.91 -44.74 8.05
CA ARG A 455 -11.60 -45.96 8.51
C ARG A 455 -11.80 -45.98 10.02
N GLY A 456 -10.77 -45.60 10.77
CA GLY A 456 -10.84 -45.44 12.23
C GLY A 456 -11.89 -44.43 12.66
N GLU A 457 -11.95 -43.28 11.98
CA GLU A 457 -12.93 -42.24 12.29
C GLU A 457 -14.37 -42.64 11.93
N LEU A 458 -14.57 -43.33 10.80
CA LEU A 458 -15.88 -43.91 10.46
C LEU A 458 -16.35 -44.92 11.52
N ARG A 459 -15.46 -45.78 12.01
CA ARG A 459 -15.78 -46.72 13.10
C ARG A 459 -16.06 -46.03 14.42
N ARG A 460 -15.32 -44.95 14.75
CA ARG A 460 -15.57 -44.13 15.95
C ARG A 460 -16.95 -43.50 15.90
N LEU A 461 -17.31 -42.94 14.75
CA LEU A 461 -18.57 -42.23 14.55
C LEU A 461 -19.77 -43.16 14.46
N ARG A 462 -19.62 -44.40 13.97
CA ARG A 462 -20.75 -45.34 13.77
C ARG A 462 -21.92 -44.68 13.02
N PRO A 463 -21.69 -44.08 11.84
CA PRO A 463 -22.70 -43.30 11.13
C PRO A 463 -23.89 -44.15 10.70
N HIS A 464 -25.10 -43.58 10.69
CA HIS A 464 -26.24 -44.20 10.00
C HIS A 464 -26.19 -43.95 8.49
N GLN A 465 -25.47 -42.90 8.07
CA GLN A 465 -25.38 -42.46 6.68
C GLN A 465 -23.97 -41.95 6.36
N VAL A 466 -23.42 -42.39 5.22
CA VAL A 466 -22.22 -41.80 4.61
C VAL A 466 -22.58 -41.29 3.22
N VAL A 467 -22.40 -40.00 2.99
CA VAL A 467 -22.60 -39.30 1.72
C VAL A 467 -21.26 -39.20 1.00
N ILE A 468 -21.14 -39.88 -0.12
CA ILE A 468 -19.97 -39.80 -1.01
C ILE A 468 -20.19 -38.63 -1.95
N VAL A 469 -19.34 -37.60 -1.85
CA VAL A 469 -19.50 -36.36 -2.62
C VAL A 469 -18.71 -36.43 -3.92
N GLY A 470 -19.40 -36.20 -5.04
CA GLY A 470 -18.82 -36.18 -6.37
C GLY A 470 -18.86 -37.53 -7.09
N GLY A 471 -18.53 -37.49 -8.38
CA GLY A 471 -18.58 -38.67 -9.25
C GLY A 471 -17.48 -39.69 -8.95
N PRO A 472 -17.47 -40.84 -9.66
CA PRO A 472 -16.43 -41.86 -9.52
C PRO A 472 -14.99 -41.37 -9.79
N GLY A 473 -14.84 -40.29 -10.57
CA GLY A 473 -13.54 -39.64 -10.77
C GLY A 473 -13.01 -38.88 -9.54
N SER A 474 -13.90 -38.40 -8.67
CA SER A 474 -13.55 -37.71 -7.43
C SER A 474 -13.25 -38.70 -6.30
N LEU A 475 -14.11 -39.73 -6.17
CA LEU A 475 -13.94 -40.86 -5.26
C LEU A 475 -14.40 -42.13 -5.96
N SER A 476 -13.48 -43.05 -6.23
CA SER A 476 -13.70 -44.29 -6.98
C SER A 476 -14.70 -45.23 -6.30
N GLU A 477 -15.23 -46.18 -7.06
CA GLU A 477 -16.06 -47.26 -6.51
C GLU A 477 -15.30 -48.15 -5.53
N THR A 478 -13.97 -48.24 -5.63
CA THR A 478 -13.12 -48.90 -4.63
C THR A 478 -13.24 -48.22 -3.27
N VAL A 479 -13.16 -46.88 -3.22
CA VAL A 479 -13.35 -46.13 -1.97
C VAL A 479 -14.76 -46.35 -1.41
N VAL A 480 -15.78 -46.38 -2.26
CA VAL A 480 -17.16 -46.66 -1.82
C VAL A 480 -17.30 -48.06 -1.24
N ALA A 481 -16.71 -49.07 -1.88
CA ALA A 481 -16.69 -50.44 -1.36
C ALA A 481 -15.96 -50.53 -0.02
N ASP A 482 -14.85 -49.82 0.13
CA ASP A 482 -14.08 -49.72 1.38
C ASP A 482 -14.88 -49.07 2.52
N VAL A 483 -15.63 -48.00 2.23
CA VAL A 483 -16.54 -47.37 3.20
C VAL A 483 -17.60 -48.37 3.64
N ARG A 484 -18.27 -49.06 2.70
CA ARG A 484 -19.31 -50.07 3.00
C ARG A 484 -18.76 -51.22 3.86
N ALA A 485 -17.54 -51.68 3.57
CA ALA A 485 -16.88 -52.71 4.37
C ALA A 485 -16.54 -52.23 5.78
N THR A 486 -16.18 -50.96 5.94
CA THR A 486 -15.80 -50.37 7.23
C THR A 486 -17.01 -50.12 8.14
N VAL A 487 -18.14 -49.71 7.56
CA VAL A 487 -19.39 -49.40 8.29
C VAL A 487 -20.60 -50.09 7.63
N PRO A 488 -20.73 -51.43 7.76
CA PRO A 488 -21.75 -52.20 7.02
C PRO A 488 -23.19 -51.88 7.43
N GLN A 489 -23.39 -51.23 8.58
CA GLN A 489 -24.71 -50.78 9.06
C GLN A 489 -25.12 -49.41 8.47
N ALA A 490 -24.17 -48.65 7.91
CA ALA A 490 -24.44 -47.33 7.38
C ALA A 490 -25.01 -47.41 5.96
N ARG A 491 -25.96 -46.54 5.65
CA ARG A 491 -26.39 -46.30 4.26
C ARG A 491 -25.31 -45.48 3.56
N VAL A 492 -24.75 -46.01 2.48
CA VAL A 492 -23.75 -45.31 1.68
C VAL A 492 -24.39 -44.80 0.39
N HIS A 493 -24.52 -43.48 0.27
CA HIS A 493 -25.18 -42.81 -0.85
C HIS A 493 -24.22 -41.86 -1.55
N ARG A 494 -24.12 -41.94 -2.87
CA ARG A 494 -23.32 -41.01 -3.67
C ARG A 494 -24.20 -39.87 -4.16
N VAL A 495 -23.75 -38.64 -3.94
CA VAL A 495 -24.38 -37.42 -4.46
C VAL A 495 -23.42 -36.77 -5.45
N ALA A 496 -23.80 -36.77 -6.73
CA ALA A 496 -22.96 -36.31 -7.83
C ALA A 496 -23.80 -35.80 -9.00
N GLY A 497 -23.23 -34.86 -9.76
CA GLY A 497 -23.74 -34.45 -11.08
C GLY A 497 -22.67 -34.59 -12.17
N PRO A 498 -23.02 -34.34 -13.44
CA PRO A 498 -22.07 -34.35 -14.55
C PRO A 498 -20.97 -33.28 -14.46
N ASN A 499 -21.18 -32.26 -13.62
CA ASN A 499 -20.23 -31.19 -13.36
C ASN A 499 -20.40 -30.66 -11.93
N ARG A 500 -19.50 -29.78 -11.50
CA ARG A 500 -19.51 -29.17 -10.16
C ARG A 500 -20.79 -28.42 -9.79
N TYR A 501 -21.43 -27.79 -10.77
CA TYR A 501 -22.67 -27.02 -10.57
C TYR A 501 -23.84 -27.96 -10.31
N ALA A 502 -23.91 -29.05 -11.07
CA ALA A 502 -24.88 -30.12 -10.88
C ALA A 502 -24.64 -30.91 -9.60
N THR A 503 -23.38 -31.16 -9.20
CA THR A 503 -23.06 -31.75 -7.89
C THR A 503 -23.52 -30.85 -6.75
N ALA A 504 -23.29 -29.53 -6.82
CA ALA A 504 -23.78 -28.58 -5.83
C ALA A 504 -25.32 -28.54 -5.75
N ALA A 505 -26.00 -28.55 -6.90
CA ALA A 505 -27.46 -28.65 -6.96
C ALA A 505 -27.98 -29.96 -6.36
N ALA A 506 -27.32 -31.09 -6.61
CA ALA A 506 -27.68 -32.39 -6.05
C ALA A 506 -27.47 -32.45 -4.52
N LEU A 507 -26.37 -31.87 -4.01
CA LEU A 507 -26.15 -31.72 -2.57
C LEU A 507 -27.21 -30.83 -1.91
N SER A 508 -27.61 -29.76 -2.59
CA SER A 508 -28.71 -28.90 -2.16
C SER A 508 -30.03 -29.67 -2.07
N ALA A 509 -30.39 -30.41 -3.12
CA ALA A 509 -31.59 -31.23 -3.14
C ALA A 509 -31.60 -32.34 -2.07
N TYR A 510 -30.43 -32.90 -1.77
CA TYR A 510 -30.26 -33.92 -0.75
C TYR A 510 -30.44 -33.37 0.67
N ALA A 511 -29.72 -32.30 1.02
CA ALA A 511 -29.64 -31.82 2.40
C ALA A 511 -30.66 -30.71 2.74
N PHE A 512 -31.24 -30.03 1.74
CA PHE A 512 -32.12 -28.88 1.94
C PHE A 512 -33.45 -29.07 1.20
N PRO A 513 -34.42 -29.78 1.81
CA PRO A 513 -35.75 -29.93 1.22
C PRO A 513 -36.43 -28.58 0.94
N THR A 514 -36.30 -27.63 1.87
CA THR A 514 -36.72 -26.23 1.73
C THR A 514 -35.73 -25.32 2.43
N THR A 515 -35.64 -24.06 2.00
CA THR A 515 -34.82 -23.04 2.67
C THR A 515 -35.30 -21.65 2.29
N PRO A 516 -35.27 -20.66 3.20
CA PRO A 516 -35.60 -19.29 2.85
C PRO A 516 -34.45 -18.58 2.11
N ALA A 517 -33.22 -19.12 2.13
CA ALA A 517 -32.04 -18.44 1.60
C ALA A 517 -31.10 -19.38 0.84
N VAL A 518 -30.47 -18.85 -0.21
CA VAL A 518 -29.42 -19.53 -0.98
C VAL A 518 -28.18 -18.64 -1.05
N PHE A 519 -26.99 -19.23 -0.96
CA PHE A 519 -25.74 -18.55 -1.27
C PHE A 519 -25.22 -19.05 -2.62
N LEU A 520 -24.98 -18.14 -3.56
CA LEU A 520 -24.42 -18.43 -4.88
C LEU A 520 -22.99 -17.89 -4.97
N ALA A 521 -22.04 -18.75 -5.27
CA ALA A 521 -20.63 -18.39 -5.45
C ALA A 521 -20.08 -18.88 -6.79
N ASN A 522 -18.94 -18.33 -7.23
CA ASN A 522 -18.22 -18.86 -8.37
C ASN A 522 -17.60 -20.23 -8.04
N GLY A 523 -17.82 -21.25 -8.88
CA GLY A 523 -17.29 -22.62 -8.72
C GLY A 523 -16.02 -22.93 -9.53
N GLN A 524 -15.52 -21.97 -10.31
CA GLN A 524 -14.21 -22.05 -10.97
C GLN A 524 -13.06 -21.70 -10.00
N THR A 525 -13.34 -20.87 -9.00
CA THR A 525 -12.46 -20.62 -7.85
C THR A 525 -13.09 -21.16 -6.57
N PHE A 526 -12.34 -21.25 -5.47
CA PHE A 526 -12.83 -21.87 -4.24
C PHE A 526 -13.06 -20.88 -3.08
N ALA A 527 -12.31 -19.76 -3.03
CA ALA A 527 -12.18 -18.99 -1.80
C ALA A 527 -13.50 -18.40 -1.29
N ASP A 528 -14.32 -17.86 -2.20
CA ASP A 528 -15.62 -17.27 -1.86
C ASP A 528 -16.64 -18.34 -1.43
N ALA A 529 -16.67 -19.48 -2.14
CA ALA A 529 -17.53 -20.61 -1.80
C ALA A 529 -17.18 -21.21 -0.43
N LEU A 530 -15.89 -21.42 -0.15
CA LEU A 530 -15.42 -21.93 1.15
C LEU A 530 -15.71 -20.96 2.29
N ALA A 531 -15.44 -19.67 2.09
CA ALA A 531 -15.67 -18.65 3.12
C ALA A 531 -17.13 -18.61 3.57
N VAL A 532 -18.07 -18.84 2.65
CA VAL A 532 -19.51 -18.82 2.95
C VAL A 532 -20.06 -20.15 3.43
N SER A 533 -19.40 -21.29 3.20
CA SER A 533 -19.93 -22.62 3.55
C SER A 533 -20.33 -22.73 5.03
N ALA A 534 -19.52 -22.18 5.96
CA ALA A 534 -19.83 -22.21 7.39
C ALA A 534 -21.07 -21.35 7.73
N VAL A 535 -21.19 -20.17 7.13
CA VAL A 535 -22.34 -19.27 7.29
C VAL A 535 -23.59 -19.92 6.72
N ALA A 536 -23.51 -20.46 5.50
CA ALA A 536 -24.61 -21.12 4.82
C ALA A 536 -25.13 -22.32 5.62
N GLY A 537 -24.24 -23.20 6.09
CA GLY A 537 -24.62 -24.33 6.95
C GLY A 537 -25.29 -23.88 8.26
N ALA A 538 -24.75 -22.85 8.93
CA ALA A 538 -25.35 -22.30 10.16
C ALA A 538 -26.71 -21.64 9.92
N SER A 539 -26.95 -21.12 8.72
CA SER A 539 -28.22 -20.53 8.28
C SER A 539 -29.24 -21.56 7.77
N GLY A 540 -28.87 -22.84 7.64
CA GLY A 540 -29.72 -23.85 6.99
C GLY A 540 -29.95 -23.55 5.50
N ALA A 541 -28.92 -23.03 4.83
CA ALA A 541 -28.94 -22.64 3.43
C ALA A 541 -27.87 -23.41 2.63
N PRO A 542 -28.16 -23.80 1.38
CA PRO A 542 -27.17 -24.41 0.50
C PRO A 542 -26.23 -23.34 -0.08
N VAL A 543 -25.02 -23.79 -0.41
CA VAL A 543 -24.14 -23.11 -1.36
C VAL A 543 -24.37 -23.72 -2.75
N LEU A 544 -24.88 -22.92 -3.68
CA LEU A 544 -24.92 -23.23 -5.11
C LEU A 544 -23.74 -22.57 -5.83
N LEU A 545 -23.41 -23.09 -7.01
CA LEU A 545 -22.25 -22.65 -7.78
C LEU A 545 -22.64 -22.15 -9.17
N THR A 546 -21.92 -21.17 -9.70
CA THR A 546 -21.98 -20.69 -11.10
C THR A 546 -20.58 -20.67 -11.71
N ASP A 547 -20.47 -20.64 -13.03
CA ASP A 547 -19.21 -20.35 -13.72
C ASP A 547 -18.78 -18.86 -13.62
N GLY A 548 -19.65 -18.02 -13.06
CA GLY A 548 -19.44 -16.59 -12.88
C GLY A 548 -20.04 -15.75 -14.00
N GLN A 549 -20.51 -16.37 -15.10
CA GLN A 549 -21.14 -15.69 -16.24
C GLN A 549 -22.59 -16.11 -16.43
N HIS A 550 -22.92 -17.38 -16.20
CA HIS A 550 -24.24 -17.97 -16.42
C HIS A 550 -24.63 -18.96 -15.30
N LEU A 551 -25.94 -19.14 -15.10
CA LEU A 551 -26.48 -20.20 -14.26
C LEU A 551 -26.62 -21.50 -15.07
N ASP A 552 -25.96 -22.57 -14.61
CA ASP A 552 -26.18 -23.92 -15.15
C ASP A 552 -27.67 -24.29 -15.03
N THR A 553 -28.20 -24.98 -16.04
CA THR A 553 -29.58 -25.47 -16.07
C THR A 553 -29.99 -26.22 -14.80
N THR A 554 -29.09 -27.01 -14.19
CA THR A 554 -29.37 -27.72 -12.93
C THR A 554 -29.48 -26.77 -11.74
N VAL A 555 -28.69 -25.70 -11.73
CA VAL A 555 -28.74 -24.66 -10.69
C VAL A 555 -30.02 -23.84 -10.83
N ARG A 556 -30.45 -23.54 -12.05
CA ARG A 556 -31.74 -22.88 -12.32
C ARG A 556 -32.91 -23.72 -11.82
N ALA A 557 -32.92 -25.02 -12.14
CA ALA A 557 -33.95 -25.94 -11.67
C ALA A 557 -33.97 -26.05 -10.15
N GLU A 558 -32.80 -26.08 -9.51
CA GLU A 558 -32.70 -26.15 -8.06
C GLU A 558 -33.18 -24.86 -7.37
N LEU A 559 -32.87 -23.69 -7.92
CA LEU A 559 -33.40 -22.40 -7.44
C LEU A 559 -34.93 -22.35 -7.54
N GLN A 560 -35.51 -22.89 -8.61
CA GLN A 560 -36.96 -22.98 -8.77
C GLN A 560 -37.59 -23.95 -7.76
N ARG A 561 -36.94 -25.09 -7.50
CA ARG A 561 -37.39 -26.08 -6.50
C ARG A 561 -37.38 -25.50 -5.09
N LEU A 562 -36.31 -24.79 -4.74
CA LEU A 562 -36.15 -24.18 -3.42
C LEU A 562 -37.07 -22.97 -3.22
N ALA A 563 -37.34 -22.21 -4.30
CA ALA A 563 -38.09 -20.96 -4.27
C ALA A 563 -37.67 -20.03 -3.10
N PRO A 564 -36.37 -19.69 -2.96
CA PRO A 564 -35.86 -18.95 -1.82
C PRO A 564 -36.43 -17.53 -1.77
N GLN A 565 -36.58 -17.00 -0.56
CA GLN A 565 -36.93 -15.59 -0.36
C GLN A 565 -35.73 -14.67 -0.55
N LYS A 566 -34.51 -15.21 -0.41
CA LYS A 566 -33.27 -14.45 -0.49
C LYS A 566 -32.18 -15.23 -1.22
N VAL A 567 -31.45 -14.56 -2.11
CA VAL A 567 -30.25 -15.10 -2.74
C VAL A 567 -29.08 -14.16 -2.46
N TRP A 568 -28.03 -14.68 -1.84
CA TRP A 568 -26.77 -13.98 -1.64
C TRP A 568 -25.79 -14.33 -2.75
N ILE A 569 -25.40 -13.38 -3.57
CA ILE A 569 -24.26 -13.51 -4.48
C ILE A 569 -22.99 -13.24 -3.69
N VAL A 570 -22.08 -14.21 -3.64
CA VAL A 570 -20.82 -14.12 -2.89
C VAL A 570 -19.68 -13.90 -3.87
N GLY A 571 -18.97 -12.79 -3.68
CA GLY A 571 -17.89 -12.34 -4.57
C GLY A 571 -18.24 -11.09 -5.36
N ALA A 572 -17.21 -10.38 -5.82
CA ALA A 572 -17.35 -9.15 -6.62
C ALA A 572 -17.86 -9.46 -8.04
N ASP A 573 -18.17 -8.43 -8.82
CA ASP A 573 -18.69 -8.58 -10.20
C ASP A 573 -17.73 -9.38 -11.11
N ALA A 574 -16.42 -9.28 -10.88
CA ALA A 574 -15.42 -10.07 -11.60
C ALA A 574 -15.51 -11.59 -11.30
N ALA A 575 -16.04 -11.97 -10.14
CA ALA A 575 -16.24 -13.36 -9.76
C ALA A 575 -17.62 -13.87 -10.18
N VAL A 576 -18.67 -13.07 -9.99
CA VAL A 576 -20.03 -13.40 -10.41
C VAL A 576 -20.64 -12.17 -11.08
N SER A 577 -20.81 -12.23 -12.39
CA SER A 577 -21.15 -11.07 -13.21
C SER A 577 -22.56 -10.53 -12.93
N PRO A 578 -22.84 -9.27 -13.31
CA PRO A 578 -24.20 -8.74 -13.28
C PRO A 578 -25.20 -9.54 -14.14
N ALA A 579 -24.74 -10.27 -15.16
CA ALA A 579 -25.60 -11.13 -15.97
C ALA A 579 -26.18 -12.28 -15.14
N VAL A 580 -25.39 -12.91 -14.28
CA VAL A 580 -25.88 -13.93 -13.33
C VAL A 580 -26.92 -13.34 -12.37
N ALA A 581 -26.73 -12.10 -11.91
CA ALA A 581 -27.70 -11.43 -11.06
C ALA A 581 -29.05 -11.21 -11.77
N ALA A 582 -29.02 -10.86 -13.07
CA ALA A 582 -30.23 -10.75 -13.89
C ALA A 582 -30.90 -12.11 -14.12
N GLU A 583 -30.11 -13.17 -14.36
CA GLU A 583 -30.63 -14.54 -14.48
C GLU A 583 -31.30 -15.00 -13.18
N LEU A 584 -30.71 -14.71 -12.01
CA LEU A 584 -31.32 -14.99 -10.70
C LEU A 584 -32.68 -14.29 -10.56
N ALA A 585 -32.77 -13.01 -10.88
CA ALA A 585 -34.02 -12.26 -10.81
C ALA A 585 -35.10 -12.83 -11.74
N ALA A 586 -34.73 -13.39 -12.89
CA ALA A 586 -35.66 -14.04 -13.80
C ALA A 586 -36.11 -15.42 -13.30
N VAL A 587 -35.21 -16.20 -12.70
CA VAL A 587 -35.49 -17.56 -12.22
C VAL A 587 -36.29 -17.56 -10.91
N VAL A 588 -36.03 -16.59 -10.03
CA VAL A 588 -36.70 -16.42 -8.73
C VAL A 588 -37.19 -14.98 -8.52
N PRO A 589 -38.23 -14.52 -9.25
CA PRO A 589 -38.63 -13.11 -9.27
C PRO A 589 -39.14 -12.55 -7.94
N GLY A 590 -39.51 -13.40 -6.98
CA GLY A 590 -39.91 -12.99 -5.63
C GLY A 590 -38.75 -12.89 -4.62
N ALA A 591 -37.53 -13.30 -5.01
CA ALA A 591 -36.40 -13.34 -4.11
C ALA A 591 -35.67 -11.99 -4.03
N GLN A 592 -35.20 -11.64 -2.83
CA GLN A 592 -34.26 -10.54 -2.65
C GLN A 592 -32.85 -11.01 -3.03
N VAL A 593 -32.32 -10.47 -4.13
CA VAL A 593 -30.94 -10.75 -4.57
C VAL A 593 -30.00 -9.69 -3.98
N GLN A 594 -29.03 -10.11 -3.16
CA GLN A 594 -28.06 -9.23 -2.52
C GLN A 594 -26.63 -9.73 -2.75
N ARG A 595 -25.68 -8.82 -2.93
CA ARG A 595 -24.25 -9.18 -3.09
C ARG A 595 -23.49 -8.95 -1.79
N VAL A 596 -22.59 -9.88 -1.45
CA VAL A 596 -21.59 -9.75 -0.40
C VAL A 596 -20.20 -9.98 -1.01
N ALA A 597 -19.36 -8.95 -0.96
CA ALA A 597 -18.07 -8.96 -1.64
C ALA A 597 -17.07 -8.02 -0.96
N GLY A 598 -15.79 -8.28 -1.18
CA GLY A 598 -14.69 -7.34 -0.92
C GLY A 598 -13.74 -7.26 -2.11
N PRO A 599 -12.74 -6.36 -2.06
CA PRO A 599 -11.75 -6.18 -3.13
C PRO A 599 -10.84 -7.40 -3.35
N ASN A 600 -10.82 -8.36 -2.43
CA ASN A 600 -10.06 -9.61 -2.54
C ASN A 600 -10.73 -10.71 -1.68
N ARG A 601 -10.25 -11.94 -1.80
CA ARG A 601 -10.79 -13.13 -1.09
C ARG A 601 -10.86 -12.97 0.44
N TYR A 602 -9.89 -12.26 1.03
CA TYR A 602 -9.83 -12.05 2.48
C TYR A 602 -10.89 -11.05 2.92
N ALA A 603 -11.08 -9.98 2.14
CA ALA A 603 -12.14 -8.99 2.39
C ALA A 603 -13.54 -9.55 2.11
N THR A 604 -13.72 -10.39 1.08
CA THR A 604 -14.98 -11.12 0.86
C THR A 604 -15.29 -12.03 2.05
N ALA A 605 -14.33 -12.82 2.52
CA ALA A 605 -14.51 -13.66 3.70
C ALA A 605 -14.88 -12.84 4.95
N ALA A 606 -14.24 -11.69 5.15
CA ALA A 606 -14.56 -10.78 6.24
C ALA A 606 -15.98 -10.18 6.13
N ALA A 607 -16.46 -9.89 4.93
CA ALA A 607 -17.83 -9.45 4.70
C ALA A 607 -18.84 -10.59 4.95
N VAL A 608 -18.53 -11.80 4.48
CA VAL A 608 -19.32 -13.01 4.68
C VAL A 608 -19.43 -13.36 6.17
N ALA A 609 -18.35 -13.22 6.95
CA ALA A 609 -18.34 -13.50 8.38
C ALA A 609 -19.42 -12.72 9.16
N LYS A 610 -19.78 -11.52 8.68
CA LYS A 610 -20.84 -10.69 9.28
C LYS A 610 -22.26 -11.25 9.10
N LEU A 611 -22.44 -12.18 8.16
CA LEU A 611 -23.73 -12.82 7.87
C LEU A 611 -24.00 -14.04 8.75
N MET A 612 -23.03 -14.48 9.57
CA MET A 612 -23.19 -15.64 10.46
C MET A 612 -24.34 -15.40 11.46
N PRO A 613 -25.37 -16.26 11.51
CA PRO A 613 -26.45 -16.12 12.47
C PRO A 613 -25.99 -16.51 13.88
N ASN A 614 -26.26 -15.66 14.87
CA ASN A 614 -25.91 -15.89 16.29
C ASN A 614 -24.44 -16.34 16.47
N PRO A 615 -23.46 -15.58 15.97
CA PRO A 615 -22.08 -16.01 15.96
C PRO A 615 -21.56 -16.18 17.39
N SER A 616 -20.82 -17.26 17.64
CA SER A 616 -20.09 -17.40 18.90
C SER A 616 -18.91 -16.43 18.94
N ALA A 617 -18.24 -16.34 20.09
CA ALA A 617 -16.97 -15.61 20.20
C ALA A 617 -15.78 -16.37 19.58
N SER A 618 -16.01 -17.52 18.92
CA SER A 618 -14.97 -18.29 18.25
C SER A 618 -14.76 -17.86 16.80
N ARG A 619 -13.52 -17.95 16.30
CA ARG A 619 -13.18 -17.77 14.88
C ARG A 619 -12.32 -18.92 14.39
N LEU A 620 -12.54 -19.36 13.16
CA LEU A 620 -11.73 -20.39 12.51
C LEU A 620 -10.82 -19.74 11.49
N VAL A 621 -9.53 -19.63 11.79
CA VAL A 621 -8.53 -19.11 10.87
C VAL A 621 -8.05 -20.26 9.98
N VAL A 622 -8.23 -20.10 8.67
CA VAL A 622 -7.89 -21.10 7.65
C VAL A 622 -7.09 -20.45 6.52
N SER A 623 -6.33 -21.24 5.77
CA SER A 623 -5.66 -20.75 4.57
C SER A 623 -6.67 -20.27 3.52
N GLY A 624 -6.41 -19.10 2.93
CA GLY A 624 -7.10 -18.62 1.73
C GLY A 624 -6.38 -19.01 0.43
N GLN A 625 -5.25 -19.72 0.54
CA GLN A 625 -4.39 -20.13 -0.58
C GLN A 625 -4.49 -21.63 -0.90
N ASP A 626 -4.90 -22.45 0.08
CA ASP A 626 -5.23 -23.86 -0.08
C ASP A 626 -6.63 -24.16 0.50
N TYR A 627 -7.29 -25.19 0.01
CA TYR A 627 -8.73 -25.44 0.26
C TYR A 627 -9.10 -26.60 1.22
N PRO A 628 -8.36 -27.71 1.35
CA PRO A 628 -8.87 -28.91 2.03
C PRO A 628 -9.17 -28.70 3.51
N ASP A 629 -8.31 -27.97 4.21
CA ASP A 629 -8.49 -27.65 5.63
C ASP A 629 -9.70 -26.71 5.83
N ALA A 630 -9.88 -25.73 4.95
CA ALA A 630 -11.03 -24.82 4.97
C ALA A 630 -12.36 -25.55 4.67
N LEU A 631 -12.33 -26.50 3.72
CA LEU A 631 -13.47 -27.35 3.39
C LEU A 631 -13.92 -28.19 4.59
N ALA A 632 -12.98 -28.86 5.27
CA ALA A 632 -13.29 -29.62 6.47
C ALA A 632 -13.75 -28.71 7.62
N ALA A 633 -13.14 -27.53 7.77
CA ALA A 633 -13.49 -26.55 8.79
C ALA A 633 -14.88 -25.95 8.61
N ALA A 634 -15.42 -25.92 7.40
CA ALA A 634 -16.73 -25.32 7.13
C ALA A 634 -17.86 -25.93 7.97
N ALA A 635 -17.89 -27.26 8.08
CA ALA A 635 -18.88 -27.96 8.89
C ALA A 635 -18.72 -27.66 10.38
N ALA A 636 -17.49 -27.68 10.88
CA ALA A 636 -17.18 -27.31 12.27
C ALA A 636 -17.57 -25.84 12.56
N GLY A 637 -17.30 -24.93 11.62
CA GLY A 637 -17.66 -23.52 11.70
C GLY A 637 -19.16 -23.30 11.77
N ALA A 638 -19.95 -24.07 11.01
CA ALA A 638 -21.40 -24.05 11.10
C ALA A 638 -21.90 -24.52 12.48
N VAL A 639 -21.39 -25.65 12.97
CA VAL A 639 -21.81 -26.22 14.27
C VAL A 639 -21.42 -25.35 15.46
N TRP A 640 -20.21 -24.79 15.46
CA TRP A 640 -19.73 -23.89 16.50
C TRP A 640 -20.19 -22.44 16.33
N ARG A 641 -20.92 -22.13 15.25
CA ARG A 641 -21.27 -20.76 14.82
C ARG A 641 -20.04 -19.84 14.79
N ALA A 642 -18.93 -20.36 14.30
CA ALA A 642 -17.64 -19.70 14.22
C ALA A 642 -17.34 -19.42 12.73
N PRO A 643 -17.36 -18.15 12.28
CA PRO A 643 -17.10 -17.85 10.88
C PRO A 643 -15.64 -18.18 10.51
N LEU A 644 -15.45 -18.58 9.25
CA LEU A 644 -14.14 -18.79 8.67
C LEU A 644 -13.49 -17.42 8.38
N VAL A 645 -12.26 -17.26 8.85
CA VAL A 645 -11.40 -16.12 8.57
C VAL A 645 -10.26 -16.61 7.70
N LEU A 646 -10.23 -16.16 6.44
CA LEU A 646 -9.15 -16.54 5.53
C LEU A 646 -7.88 -15.75 5.84
N THR A 647 -6.72 -16.40 5.75
CA THR A 647 -5.39 -15.76 5.86
C THR A 647 -4.46 -16.23 4.75
N GLY A 648 -3.43 -15.46 4.43
CA GLY A 648 -2.28 -15.99 3.70
C GLY A 648 -1.48 -16.94 4.60
N ARG A 649 -0.64 -17.79 4.00
CA ARG A 649 0.24 -18.72 4.74
C ARG A 649 1.12 -17.97 5.74
N ASP A 650 1.86 -16.97 5.27
CA ASP A 650 2.90 -16.29 6.06
C ASP A 650 2.50 -14.87 6.48
N GLN A 651 1.31 -14.43 6.11
CA GLN A 651 0.83 -13.08 6.40
C GLN A 651 -0.65 -13.10 6.74
N LEU A 652 -1.01 -12.48 7.88
CA LEU A 652 -2.39 -12.12 8.22
C LEU A 652 -2.76 -10.83 7.47
N PRO A 653 -3.63 -10.89 6.44
CA PRO A 653 -4.02 -9.72 5.67
C PRO A 653 -4.79 -8.72 6.55
N PRO A 654 -4.66 -7.40 6.34
CA PRO A 654 -5.42 -6.40 7.10
C PRO A 654 -6.93 -6.64 7.10
N ALA A 655 -7.48 -7.10 5.97
CA ALA A 655 -8.90 -7.42 5.83
C ALA A 655 -9.37 -8.59 6.70
N SER A 656 -8.45 -9.45 7.16
CA SER A 656 -8.74 -10.61 8.01
C SER A 656 -8.80 -10.26 9.50
N VAL A 657 -8.39 -9.05 9.88
CA VAL A 657 -8.36 -8.59 11.27
C VAL A 657 -9.74 -8.20 11.80
N PRO A 658 -10.58 -7.41 11.11
CA PRO A 658 -11.88 -7.00 11.64
C PRO A 658 -12.78 -8.17 12.09
N PRO A 659 -12.85 -9.32 11.37
CA PRO A 659 -13.59 -10.48 11.85
C PRO A 659 -13.06 -11.06 13.17
N LEU A 660 -11.78 -10.88 13.50
CA LEU A 660 -11.16 -11.38 14.73
C LEU A 660 -11.41 -10.47 15.94
N THR A 661 -11.82 -9.21 15.71
CA THR A 661 -12.15 -8.27 16.78
C THR A 661 -13.29 -8.82 17.64
N GLY A 662 -13.08 -8.86 18.96
CA GLY A 662 -14.05 -9.40 19.92
C GLY A 662 -14.10 -10.93 20.00
N ALA A 663 -13.25 -11.66 19.27
CA ALA A 663 -13.10 -13.09 19.47
C ALA A 663 -12.45 -13.39 20.82
N THR A 664 -12.95 -14.39 21.54
CA THR A 664 -12.31 -14.91 22.77
C THR A 664 -11.60 -16.24 22.51
N HIS A 665 -11.91 -16.90 21.39
CA HIS A 665 -11.27 -18.13 20.95
C HIS A 665 -10.95 -18.05 19.45
N VAL A 666 -9.71 -18.34 19.07
CA VAL A 666 -9.30 -18.48 17.67
C VAL A 666 -8.72 -19.87 17.49
N ARG A 667 -9.29 -20.64 16.56
CA ARG A 667 -8.75 -21.92 16.12
C ARG A 667 -8.07 -21.73 14.79
N ILE A 668 -6.78 -21.98 14.72
CA ILE A 668 -6.04 -22.10 13.47
C ILE A 668 -6.23 -23.52 12.96
N ILE A 669 -6.82 -23.67 11.79
CA ILE A 669 -7.02 -24.98 11.17
C ILE A 669 -5.94 -25.20 10.12
N GLY A 670 -5.27 -26.35 10.22
CA GLY A 670 -4.18 -26.73 9.34
C GLY A 670 -2.80 -26.51 9.95
N GLY A 671 -1.82 -27.23 9.42
CA GLY A 671 -0.45 -27.18 9.90
C GLY A 671 0.27 -25.88 9.54
N PRO A 672 1.51 -25.68 10.02
CA PRO A 672 2.34 -24.51 9.69
C PRO A 672 2.57 -24.28 8.20
N GLY A 673 2.45 -25.32 7.36
CA GLY A 673 2.52 -25.18 5.90
C GLY A 673 1.30 -24.50 5.27
N ALA A 674 0.14 -24.55 5.93
CA ALA A 674 -1.11 -23.92 5.47
C ALA A 674 -1.31 -22.53 6.11
N VAL A 675 -1.05 -22.43 7.41
CA VAL A 675 -1.04 -21.18 8.19
C VAL A 675 0.18 -21.21 9.09
N SER A 676 1.18 -20.38 8.79
CA SER A 676 2.49 -20.37 9.45
C SER A 676 2.41 -20.12 10.95
N GLN A 677 3.54 -20.39 11.62
CA GLN A 677 3.72 -20.03 13.01
C GLN A 677 3.72 -18.51 13.21
N ALA A 678 4.26 -17.73 12.26
CA ALA A 678 4.26 -16.27 12.31
C ALA A 678 2.84 -15.68 12.30
N VAL A 679 1.91 -16.26 11.53
CA VAL A 679 0.50 -15.86 11.59
C VAL A 679 -0.12 -16.21 12.94
N ALA A 680 0.23 -17.36 13.53
CA ALA A 680 -0.25 -17.75 14.84
C ALA A 680 0.22 -16.81 15.95
N GLU A 681 1.48 -16.40 15.91
CA GLU A 681 2.08 -15.43 16.85
C GLU A 681 1.44 -14.06 16.71
N ARG A 682 1.26 -13.58 15.46
CA ARG A 682 0.53 -12.33 15.19
C ARG A 682 -0.90 -12.35 15.74
N LEU A 683 -1.60 -13.47 15.62
CA LEU A 683 -2.94 -13.61 16.21
C LEU A 683 -2.89 -13.55 17.75
N ALA A 684 -1.81 -14.02 18.38
CA ALA A 684 -1.61 -14.00 19.83
C ALA A 684 -1.25 -12.61 20.37
N GLY A 685 -1.10 -11.60 19.50
CA GLY A 685 -0.56 -10.30 19.88
C GLY A 685 0.89 -10.39 20.34
N ARG A 686 1.61 -11.44 19.89
CA ARG A 686 3.00 -11.73 20.22
C ARG A 686 3.90 -11.59 19.03
#